data_AF-A0AB37WP39-F1
#
_entry.id   AF-A0AB37WP39-F1
#
_cell.length_a   1.000
_cell.length_b   1.000
_cell.length_c   1.000
_cell.angle_alpha   90.00
_cell.angle_beta   90.00
_cell.angle_gamma   90.00
#
_symmetry.space_group_name_H-M   'P 1'
#
loop_
_entity.id
_entity.type
_entity.pdbx_description
1 polymer ?
#
loop_
_entity_poly.entity_id
_entity_poly.type
_entity_poly.pdbx_seq_one_letter_code
_entity_poly.pdbx_strand_id
1 'polypeptide(L)'
;MRPSNLVFAAVGLLSPIATSALELNVDDPASIREATKVVAAGLREWYTGDRPGDVPGNLPDPYYWWLCGAMFNSFIDYWYYTGDDTYNAITRQAMVHQIGNPKAFMPDNQTSTLGNDDQAFWGMTAMSAAETKLPDVEGEMSWLSLAIAVFNTQAPRWNTQTCGGGLNWQIFRFNNGFDYKNTISNGAFFNIAARLAKYTGNATYVEWAERAWDWQYSVGLISPDYHFFDGTSERQNCTEKNHIQWTYNAGIHMSGVAALWNMSETNGDAEAAGRWRERLGGIINGTDIFFNAEGAPGVMIEMACERNGLCDHDQRSFKAYLSRWMGYTMLSAPWTRDRIMPKLRTSAAAAAQQCSAGKGGCGLRWWRGGVNDGEVGVGEQMSALEVMQNLLVDQVSGPVGLDTGGISENDPTAGSDGGNVRIEHDAITTGDKAGAAILTIVVFAVFLGGGGWLIMSDFNFTTRYKSTVIAVTYRKSPDTSLKPTITILASAEEITEMTSTKSFSSTPAGAQQQPTPFDLHVEEQKLQEFKTLLKLSPVAKDTYENKQDEGSHGKFGVSRQWIVDTKKEWVEKFDWRKEEDRINSFPNFKTTIKDDDSGSYDVHFVALFSNKSDAIPIAFFHGWPGSFLEFLPLMDLLRKKYTPDTLPYHIIAPSLPGFGLSSDPPLQKDWKVADTSRIMHKLLLSLGFGPSGYLVQGGDIGSLISREIAATYVECKGMHLNFMHSRNIQSYSSPEDNISEAEKKGIQRMTEFMEVGRAYAIEHGTKPSTIGLVLSSSPIAQLAWIGEKFLAWSDPSTTPSLNTILSDITLYWLTGCYPTSIYTYREAKETKYVDKPTGYSWFPFELAPIPKAWAEKTAKIAFFRAHESGGHFAALERPETLWADVEEWVKAAWR
;
A
#
# COMPACT_ATOMS: atom_id res chain seq x y z
N MET A 1 -3.01 -75.57 -4.03
CA MET A 1 -1.85 -74.74 -4.39
C MET A 1 -2.23 -73.28 -4.15
N ARG A 2 -1.36 -72.58 -3.42
CA ARG A 2 -1.40 -71.18 -2.89
C ARG A 2 -1.29 -70.11 -4.02
N PRO A 3 -1.32 -68.78 -3.73
CA PRO A 3 -2.10 -67.99 -2.73
C PRO A 3 -2.47 -66.54 -3.20
N SER A 4 -2.93 -65.70 -2.25
CA SER A 4 -2.68 -64.24 -2.07
C SER A 4 -3.47 -63.24 -2.96
N ASN A 5 -4.11 -62.15 -2.49
CA ASN A 5 -3.90 -61.29 -1.32
C ASN A 5 -5.24 -60.74 -0.77
N LEU A 6 -5.47 -60.87 0.53
CA LEU A 6 -6.45 -60.11 1.31
C LEU A 6 -5.68 -58.99 2.02
N VAL A 7 -5.82 -57.76 1.54
CA VAL A 7 -5.37 -56.56 2.26
C VAL A 7 -6.49 -56.13 3.20
N PHE A 8 -6.20 -56.15 4.49
CA PHE A 8 -7.01 -55.54 5.54
C PHE A 8 -7.12 -54.04 5.26
N ALA A 9 -8.32 -53.58 4.88
CA ALA A 9 -8.68 -52.18 5.02
C ALA A 9 -9.07 -51.95 6.49
N ALA A 10 -8.10 -51.52 7.30
CA ALA A 10 -8.39 -50.97 8.61
C ALA A 10 -9.14 -49.65 8.41
N VAL A 11 -10.45 -49.67 8.65
CA VAL A 11 -11.26 -48.47 8.83
C VAL A 11 -10.78 -47.82 10.13
N GLY A 12 -9.82 -46.91 10.00
CA GLY A 12 -9.51 -45.94 11.03
C GLY A 12 -10.70 -45.01 11.18
N LEU A 13 -11.54 -45.28 12.18
CA LEU A 13 -12.48 -44.31 12.72
C LEU A 13 -11.68 -43.09 13.19
N LEU A 14 -11.55 -42.08 12.32
CA LEU A 14 -11.25 -40.72 12.73
C LEU A 14 -12.48 -40.22 13.49
N SER A 15 -12.53 -40.53 14.79
CA SER A 15 -13.32 -39.73 15.71
C SER A 15 -12.83 -38.29 15.61
N PRO A 16 -13.70 -37.30 15.40
CA PRO A 16 -13.30 -35.91 15.57
C PRO A 16 -12.90 -35.78 17.05
N ILE A 17 -11.62 -35.57 17.32
CA ILE A 17 -11.20 -35.11 18.62
C ILE A 17 -11.82 -33.72 18.74
N ALA A 18 -12.90 -33.62 19.51
CA ALA A 18 -13.34 -32.34 20.02
C ALA A 18 -12.16 -31.81 20.84
N THR A 19 -11.42 -30.86 20.29
CA THR A 19 -10.34 -30.17 20.99
C THR A 19 -10.99 -29.32 22.07
N SER A 20 -10.99 -29.82 23.30
CA SER A 20 -11.38 -29.04 24.47
C SER A 20 -10.42 -27.85 24.63
N ALA A 21 -10.94 -26.70 25.05
CA ALA A 21 -10.13 -25.55 25.41
C ALA A 21 -9.06 -25.92 26.46
N LEU A 22 -7.95 -25.18 26.47
CA LEU A 22 -6.86 -25.39 27.41
C LEU A 22 -7.35 -25.20 28.86
N GLU A 23 -7.20 -26.24 29.69
CA GLU A 23 -7.53 -26.15 31.11
C GLU A 23 -6.48 -25.30 31.84
N LEU A 24 -6.92 -24.22 32.49
CA LEU A 24 -6.07 -23.33 33.28
C LEU A 24 -6.77 -22.95 34.60
N ASN A 25 -6.18 -23.35 35.71
CA ASN A 25 -6.47 -22.78 37.02
C ASN A 25 -5.42 -21.71 37.36
N VAL A 26 -5.83 -20.45 37.31
CA VAL A 26 -4.95 -19.28 37.55
C VAL A 26 -4.43 -19.16 38.99
N ASP A 27 -4.93 -19.97 39.92
CA ASP A 27 -4.49 -20.04 41.32
C ASP A 27 -3.53 -21.19 41.62
N ASP A 28 -3.35 -22.12 40.67
CA ASP A 28 -2.51 -23.30 40.86
C ASP A 28 -1.25 -23.21 39.99
N PRO A 29 -0.07 -22.99 40.59
CA PRO A 29 1.20 -22.98 39.86
C PRO A 29 1.46 -24.24 39.03
N ALA A 30 0.98 -25.42 39.45
CA ALA A 30 1.13 -26.64 38.66
C ALA A 30 0.26 -26.60 37.40
N SER A 31 -0.99 -26.16 37.51
CA SER A 31 -1.87 -25.94 36.36
C SER A 31 -1.31 -24.91 35.39
N ILE A 32 -0.75 -23.81 35.89
CA ILE A 32 -0.13 -22.78 35.04
C ILE A 32 1.09 -23.35 34.28
N ARG A 33 1.96 -24.14 34.95
CA ARG A 33 3.11 -24.78 34.28
C ARG A 33 2.67 -25.74 33.18
N GLU A 34 1.61 -26.53 33.41
CA GLU A 34 1.10 -27.45 32.39
C GLU A 34 0.48 -26.71 31.20
N ALA A 35 -0.33 -25.68 31.46
CA ALA A 35 -0.92 -24.86 30.41
C ALA A 35 0.15 -24.17 29.55
N THR A 36 1.12 -23.50 30.19
CA THR A 36 2.22 -22.82 29.49
C THR A 36 3.11 -23.77 28.72
N LYS A 37 3.31 -25.02 29.19
CA LYS A 37 4.03 -26.05 28.44
C LYS A 37 3.36 -26.39 27.12
N VAL A 38 2.03 -26.54 27.10
CA VAL A 38 1.27 -26.78 25.88
C VAL A 38 1.39 -25.59 24.91
N VAL A 39 1.21 -24.37 25.41
CA VAL A 39 1.29 -23.16 24.58
C VAL A 39 2.71 -22.94 24.04
N ALA A 40 3.75 -23.17 24.85
CA ALA A 40 5.15 -23.06 24.42
C ALA A 40 5.51 -24.09 23.35
N ALA A 41 5.00 -25.33 23.46
CA ALA A 41 5.13 -26.33 22.40
C ALA A 41 4.40 -25.91 21.11
N GLY A 42 3.22 -25.30 21.23
CA GLY A 42 2.48 -24.75 20.11
C GLY A 42 3.22 -23.59 19.43
N LEU A 43 3.82 -22.68 20.21
CA LEU A 43 4.67 -21.60 19.69
C LEU A 43 5.90 -22.16 18.97
N ARG A 44 6.55 -23.17 19.55
CA ARG A 44 7.73 -23.81 18.96
C ARG A 44 7.45 -24.36 17.57
N GLU A 45 6.27 -24.90 17.27
CA GLU A 45 5.99 -25.50 15.95
C GLU A 45 6.12 -24.50 14.78
N TRP A 46 6.01 -23.20 15.04
CA TRP A 46 6.21 -22.13 14.03
C TRP A 46 7.67 -21.86 13.70
N TYR A 47 8.59 -22.23 14.58
CA TYR A 47 10.01 -22.01 14.36
C TYR A 47 10.62 -23.12 13.49
N THR A 48 11.27 -22.73 12.39
CA THR A 48 11.94 -23.66 11.48
C THR A 48 13.45 -23.49 11.44
N GLY A 49 13.99 -22.41 12.02
CA GLY A 49 15.40 -22.02 11.90
C GLY A 49 16.43 -23.02 12.44
N ASP A 50 16.03 -24.04 13.21
CA ASP A 50 16.92 -25.13 13.65
C ASP A 50 16.89 -26.37 12.73
N ARG A 51 16.11 -26.32 11.65
CA ARG A 51 16.09 -27.38 10.63
C ARG A 51 17.30 -27.24 9.70
N PRO A 52 17.88 -28.35 9.21
CA PRO A 52 18.95 -28.29 8.23
C PRO A 52 18.55 -27.51 6.98
N GLY A 53 19.30 -26.45 6.65
CA GLY A 53 19.06 -25.60 5.48
C GLY A 53 18.32 -24.29 5.77
N ASP A 54 17.70 -24.16 6.94
CA ASP A 54 17.10 -22.90 7.40
C ASP A 54 18.11 -22.02 8.17
N VAL A 55 17.69 -20.80 8.54
CA VAL A 55 18.54 -19.80 9.21
C VAL A 55 18.14 -19.70 10.68
N PRO A 56 19.01 -20.07 11.64
CA PRO A 56 18.71 -19.92 13.06
C PRO A 56 18.41 -18.46 13.42
N GLY A 57 17.36 -18.23 14.21
CA GLY A 57 16.93 -16.87 14.55
C GLY A 57 16.10 -16.15 13.49
N ASN A 58 15.61 -16.87 12.48
CA ASN A 58 14.57 -16.40 11.57
C ASN A 58 13.29 -17.23 11.71
N LEU A 59 12.15 -16.55 11.61
CA LEU A 59 10.85 -17.18 11.40
C LEU A 59 10.55 -17.22 9.88
N PRO A 60 9.75 -18.19 9.41
CA PRO A 60 9.28 -18.18 8.03
C PRO A 60 8.36 -16.97 7.77
N ASP A 61 8.20 -16.60 6.50
CA ASP A 61 7.20 -15.61 6.07
C ASP A 61 5.83 -15.92 6.71
N PRO A 62 5.08 -14.90 7.15
CA PRO A 62 5.26 -13.47 6.90
C PRO A 62 5.94 -12.69 8.05
N TYR A 63 6.65 -13.37 8.96
CA TYR A 63 7.15 -12.76 10.18
C TYR A 63 8.46 -11.99 9.98
N TYR A 64 8.52 -10.75 10.47
CA TYR A 64 9.76 -9.97 10.48
C TYR A 64 10.77 -10.52 11.49
N TRP A 65 12.04 -10.19 11.25
CA TRP A 65 13.19 -10.68 12.00
C TRP A 65 13.11 -10.37 13.51
N TRP A 66 12.67 -9.17 13.88
CA TRP A 66 12.56 -8.75 15.28
C TRP A 66 11.59 -9.62 16.09
N LEU A 67 10.51 -10.11 15.45
CA LEU A 67 9.51 -10.94 16.09
C LEU A 67 10.11 -12.28 16.54
N CYS A 68 11.09 -12.80 15.81
CA CYS A 68 11.82 -14.00 16.20
C CYS A 68 12.65 -13.76 17.48
N GLY A 69 13.32 -12.60 17.56
CA GLY A 69 14.03 -12.19 18.79
C GLY A 69 13.08 -12.08 19.98
N ALA A 70 11.88 -11.54 19.76
CA ALA A 70 10.85 -11.41 20.78
C ALA A 70 10.24 -12.76 21.20
N MET A 71 10.11 -13.72 20.27
CA MET A 71 9.71 -15.11 20.53
C MET A 71 10.73 -15.81 21.42
N PHE A 72 12.03 -15.64 21.14
CA PHE A 72 13.08 -16.25 21.95
C PHE A 72 13.14 -15.70 23.36
N ASN A 73 12.77 -14.44 23.57
CA ASN A 73 12.58 -13.89 24.91
C ASN A 73 11.42 -14.58 25.64
N SER A 74 10.33 -14.93 24.95
CA SER A 74 9.25 -15.72 25.56
C SER A 74 9.72 -17.09 26.03
N PHE A 75 10.66 -17.72 25.33
CA PHE A 75 11.27 -18.97 25.78
C PHE A 75 12.22 -18.81 26.96
N ILE A 76 12.93 -17.68 27.05
CA ILE A 76 13.74 -17.34 28.23
C ILE A 76 12.83 -17.18 29.45
N ASP A 77 11.76 -16.40 29.32
CA ASP A 77 10.78 -16.18 30.38
C ASP A 77 10.08 -17.50 30.75
N TYR A 78 9.73 -18.33 29.76
CA TYR A 78 9.18 -19.66 29.98
C TYR A 78 10.10 -20.51 30.85
N TRP A 79 11.38 -20.62 30.50
CA TRP A 79 12.36 -21.35 31.30
C TRP A 79 12.49 -20.75 32.70
N TYR A 80 12.57 -19.43 32.81
CA TYR A 80 12.74 -18.73 34.08
C TYR A 80 11.57 -18.97 35.04
N TYR A 81 10.33 -18.84 34.57
CA TYR A 81 9.14 -19.04 35.39
C TYR A 81 8.83 -20.51 35.66
N THR A 82 9.03 -21.38 34.67
CA THR A 82 8.59 -22.79 34.73
C THR A 82 9.70 -23.77 35.15
N GLY A 83 10.96 -23.38 35.05
CA GLY A 83 12.11 -24.26 35.23
C GLY A 83 12.33 -25.27 34.09
N ASP A 84 11.48 -25.27 33.06
CA ASP A 84 11.60 -26.14 31.89
C ASP A 84 12.61 -25.56 30.89
N ASP A 85 13.72 -26.26 30.67
CA ASP A 85 14.84 -25.82 29.84
C ASP A 85 14.77 -26.31 28.39
N THR A 86 13.65 -26.91 27.97
CA THR A 86 13.48 -27.57 26.66
C THR A 86 13.94 -26.70 25.48
N TYR A 87 13.71 -25.39 25.54
CA TYR A 87 14.01 -24.47 24.43
C TYR A 87 15.33 -23.69 24.59
N ASN A 88 16.05 -23.85 25.70
CA ASN A 88 17.27 -23.07 25.97
C ASN A 88 18.38 -23.28 24.93
N ALA A 89 18.49 -24.49 24.38
CA ALA A 89 19.51 -24.77 23.36
C ALA A 89 19.24 -24.00 22.05
N ILE A 90 18.00 -24.04 21.54
CA ILE A 90 17.63 -23.34 20.30
C ILE A 90 17.64 -21.83 20.48
N THR A 91 17.28 -21.34 21.68
CA THR A 91 17.35 -19.92 22.04
C THR A 91 18.77 -19.40 21.94
N ARG A 92 19.73 -20.08 22.59
CA ARG A 92 21.14 -19.67 22.55
C ARG A 92 21.72 -19.75 21.13
N GLN A 93 21.39 -20.80 20.37
CA GLN A 93 21.82 -20.94 18.98
C GLN A 93 21.32 -19.78 18.11
N ALA A 94 20.02 -19.48 18.19
CA ALA A 94 19.41 -18.41 17.40
C ALA A 94 19.98 -17.04 17.75
N MET A 95 20.13 -16.74 19.03
CA MET A 95 20.70 -15.47 19.48
C MET A 95 22.15 -15.30 19.00
N VAL A 96 23.00 -16.33 19.14
CA VAL A 96 24.39 -16.29 18.63
C VAL A 96 24.43 -16.05 17.12
N HIS A 97 23.56 -16.74 16.38
CA HIS A 97 23.53 -16.63 14.92
C HIS A 97 23.19 -15.22 14.43
N GLN A 98 22.39 -14.48 15.20
CA GLN A 98 21.88 -13.16 14.82
C GLN A 98 22.71 -11.98 15.33
N ILE A 99 23.84 -12.23 16.01
CA ILE A 99 24.73 -11.19 16.57
C ILE A 99 25.19 -10.19 15.50
N GLY A 100 25.54 -10.67 14.31
CA GLY A 100 25.96 -9.83 13.17
C GLY A 100 27.25 -9.02 13.39
N ASN A 101 27.54 -8.08 12.49
CA ASN A 101 28.67 -7.15 12.57
C ASN A 101 28.10 -5.73 12.72
N PRO A 102 28.40 -4.95 13.79
CA PRO A 102 29.58 -5.00 14.66
C PRO A 102 29.38 -5.75 15.98
N LYS A 103 28.72 -6.90 15.98
CA LYS A 103 28.34 -7.68 17.18
C LYS A 103 27.37 -6.95 18.10
N ALA A 104 26.31 -6.41 17.51
CA ALA A 104 25.28 -5.64 18.22
C ALA A 104 23.86 -5.95 17.72
N PHE A 105 23.61 -7.20 17.30
CA PHE A 105 22.37 -7.59 16.59
C PHE A 105 22.10 -6.73 15.36
N MET A 106 23.13 -6.58 14.53
CA MET A 106 23.05 -5.88 13.25
C MET A 106 23.57 -6.80 12.13
N PRO A 107 22.90 -7.93 11.85
CA PRO A 107 23.34 -8.81 10.78
C PRO A 107 23.07 -8.16 9.41
N ASP A 108 24.06 -8.24 8.51
CA ASP A 108 24.03 -7.53 7.21
C ASP A 108 22.79 -7.89 6.37
N ASN A 109 22.29 -9.12 6.49
CA ASN A 109 21.11 -9.60 5.76
C ASN A 109 19.78 -8.96 6.21
N GLN A 110 19.75 -8.27 7.36
CA GLN A 110 18.56 -7.58 7.85
C GLN A 110 18.58 -6.07 7.55
N THR A 111 19.64 -5.56 6.92
CA THR A 111 19.88 -4.13 6.67
C THR A 111 18.66 -3.39 6.09
N SER A 112 17.93 -4.00 5.14
CA SER A 112 16.77 -3.38 4.48
C SER A 112 15.53 -3.23 5.36
N THR A 113 15.49 -3.91 6.51
CA THR A 113 14.37 -3.91 7.46
C THR A 113 14.80 -3.56 8.88
N LEU A 114 16.08 -3.19 9.10
CA LEU A 114 16.63 -3.00 10.44
C LEU A 114 16.34 -1.60 11.00
N GLY A 115 15.34 -1.52 11.86
CA GLY A 115 15.06 -0.39 12.75
C GLY A 115 15.82 -0.45 14.08
N ASN A 116 15.78 0.67 14.81
CA ASN A 116 16.31 0.73 16.17
C ASN A 116 15.47 -0.12 17.13
N ASP A 117 14.17 -0.18 16.91
CA ASP A 117 13.26 -1.12 17.57
C ASP A 117 13.61 -2.58 17.24
N ASP A 118 13.82 -2.93 15.97
CA ASP A 118 14.20 -4.30 15.59
C ASP A 118 15.46 -4.77 16.33
N GLN A 119 16.52 -3.95 16.27
CA GLN A 119 17.77 -4.20 16.98
C GLN A 119 17.55 -4.28 18.50
N ALA A 120 16.74 -3.38 19.06
CA ALA A 120 16.50 -3.31 20.49
C ALA A 120 15.69 -4.50 21.02
N PHE A 121 14.78 -5.10 20.24
CA PHE A 121 14.08 -6.31 20.67
C PHE A 121 15.06 -7.47 20.92
N TRP A 122 16.06 -7.65 20.05
CA TRP A 122 17.14 -8.61 20.30
C TRP A 122 18.04 -8.21 21.48
N GLY A 123 18.37 -6.93 21.61
CA GLY A 123 19.10 -6.40 22.77
C GLY A 123 18.38 -6.65 24.09
N MET A 124 17.06 -6.49 24.12
CA MET A 124 16.21 -6.79 25.29
C MET A 124 16.11 -8.29 25.56
N THR A 125 16.16 -9.14 24.53
CA THR A 125 16.26 -10.59 24.69
C THR A 125 17.59 -10.98 25.35
N ALA A 126 18.71 -10.38 24.93
CA ALA A 126 20.01 -10.57 25.57
C ALA A 126 20.02 -10.02 27.01
N MET A 127 19.40 -8.86 27.24
CA MET A 127 19.23 -8.31 28.59
C MET A 127 18.44 -9.26 29.50
N SER A 128 17.35 -9.86 29.00
CA SER A 128 16.56 -10.87 29.73
C SER A 128 17.36 -12.14 30.00
N ALA A 129 18.17 -12.61 29.05
CA ALA A 129 19.08 -13.74 29.25
C ALA A 129 20.08 -13.48 30.40
N ALA A 130 20.67 -12.29 30.44
CA ALA A 130 21.58 -11.88 31.51
C ALA A 130 20.89 -11.76 32.88
N GLU A 131 19.67 -11.19 32.92
CA GLU A 131 18.87 -11.00 34.14
C GLU A 131 18.27 -12.29 34.71
N THR A 132 18.06 -13.30 33.88
CA THR A 132 17.51 -14.62 34.26
C THR A 132 18.58 -15.69 34.45
N LYS A 133 19.86 -15.34 34.20
CA LYS A 133 21.02 -16.24 34.29
C LYS A 133 21.01 -17.37 33.26
N LEU A 134 20.49 -17.11 32.06
CA LEU A 134 20.71 -18.03 30.94
C LEU A 134 22.23 -18.13 30.71
N PRO A 135 22.84 -19.33 30.66
CA PRO A 135 24.28 -19.45 30.49
C PRO A 135 24.77 -18.82 29.18
N ASP A 136 25.86 -18.05 29.26
CA ASP A 136 26.58 -17.56 28.09
C ASP A 136 27.09 -18.73 27.22
N VAL A 137 27.38 -18.46 25.95
CA VAL A 137 27.95 -19.45 25.01
C VAL A 137 29.47 -19.25 24.95
N GLU A 138 30.21 -20.31 25.26
CA GLU A 138 31.68 -20.28 25.24
C GLU A 138 32.23 -19.86 23.86
N GLY A 139 33.15 -18.89 23.86
CA GLY A 139 33.76 -18.36 22.64
C GLY A 139 32.98 -17.24 21.94
N GLU A 140 31.75 -16.96 22.39
CA GLU A 140 30.91 -15.88 21.87
C GLU A 140 30.82 -14.70 22.86
N MET A 141 30.24 -13.59 22.41
CA MET A 141 29.98 -12.45 23.29
C MET A 141 28.89 -12.80 24.31
N SER A 142 29.09 -12.39 25.57
CA SER A 142 28.13 -12.62 26.64
C SER A 142 26.81 -11.88 26.41
N TRP A 143 25.72 -12.36 27.03
CA TRP A 143 24.40 -11.73 26.91
C TRP A 143 24.36 -10.29 27.39
N LEU A 144 25.02 -10.00 28.52
CA LEU A 144 25.12 -8.63 29.05
C LEU A 144 25.91 -7.73 28.08
N SER A 145 27.03 -8.22 27.54
CA SER A 145 27.84 -7.44 26.59
C SER A 145 27.10 -7.18 25.28
N LEU A 146 26.26 -8.11 24.81
CA LEU A 146 25.40 -7.88 23.65
C LEU A 146 24.34 -6.80 23.90
N ALA A 147 23.72 -6.79 25.09
CA ALA A 147 22.79 -5.71 25.47
C ALA A 147 23.51 -4.35 25.54
N ILE A 148 24.73 -4.31 26.09
CA ILE A 148 25.60 -3.12 26.11
C ILE A 148 25.96 -2.70 24.67
N ALA A 149 26.29 -3.62 23.78
CA ALA A 149 26.61 -3.33 22.39
C ALA A 149 25.44 -2.69 21.63
N VAL A 150 24.21 -3.18 21.85
CA VAL A 150 23.00 -2.56 21.29
C VAL A 150 22.86 -1.12 21.81
N PHE A 151 23.00 -0.90 23.12
CA PHE A 151 22.95 0.45 23.68
C PHE A 151 24.04 1.36 23.10
N ASN A 152 25.30 0.91 23.08
CA ASN A 152 26.45 1.67 22.61
C ASN A 152 26.38 2.00 21.11
N THR A 153 25.71 1.18 20.31
CA THR A 153 25.47 1.48 18.88
C THR A 153 24.25 2.38 18.65
N GLN A 154 23.27 2.40 19.56
CA GLN A 154 22.10 3.29 19.48
C GLN A 154 22.37 4.69 20.03
N ALA A 155 23.10 4.83 21.14
CA ALA A 155 23.34 6.13 21.77
C ALA A 155 23.94 7.19 20.83
N PRO A 156 24.92 6.87 19.94
CA PRO A 156 25.44 7.82 18.95
C PRO A 156 24.43 8.27 17.88
N ARG A 157 23.33 7.53 17.69
CA ARG A 157 22.27 7.85 16.72
C ARG A 157 21.26 8.87 17.27
N TRP A 158 21.38 9.25 18.54
CA TRP A 158 20.52 10.27 19.15
C TRP A 158 20.67 11.61 18.41
N ASN A 159 19.62 12.02 17.71
CA ASN A 159 19.68 13.16 16.80
C ASN A 159 19.09 14.43 17.43
N THR A 160 19.95 15.34 17.85
CA THR A 160 19.55 16.65 18.41
C THR A 160 19.29 17.73 17.36
N GLN A 161 19.58 17.47 16.08
CA GLN A 161 19.38 18.45 15.01
C GLN A 161 17.90 18.63 14.66
N THR A 162 17.09 17.59 14.86
CA THR A 162 15.65 17.60 14.62
C THR A 162 14.91 17.24 15.89
N CYS A 163 13.78 17.90 16.15
CA CYS A 163 12.91 17.60 17.29
C CYS A 163 13.58 17.66 18.67
N GLY A 164 14.72 18.35 18.81
CA GLY A 164 15.46 18.46 20.07
C GLY A 164 16.08 17.16 20.60
N GLY A 165 16.08 16.08 19.83
CA GLY A 165 16.53 14.75 20.29
C GLY A 165 15.74 13.62 19.64
N GLY A 166 15.91 12.42 20.19
CA GLY A 166 15.18 11.22 19.77
C GLY A 166 15.92 10.40 18.72
N LEU A 167 15.75 9.09 18.82
CA LEU A 167 16.07 8.13 17.77
C LEU A 167 14.99 8.15 16.68
N ASN A 168 15.45 8.01 15.45
CA ASN A 168 14.59 7.68 14.33
C ASN A 168 14.17 6.21 14.43
N TRP A 169 13.08 5.85 13.75
CA TRP A 169 12.62 4.46 13.66
C TRP A 169 13.70 3.61 12.99
N GLN A 170 14.09 3.99 11.77
CA GLN A 170 15.08 3.23 11.02
C GLN A 170 16.52 3.59 11.41
N ILE A 171 17.44 2.61 11.34
CA ILE A 171 18.88 2.85 11.50
C ILE A 171 19.45 3.48 10.23
N PHE A 172 19.07 2.96 9.07
CA PHE A 172 19.65 3.33 7.79
C PHE A 172 18.80 4.37 7.06
N ARG A 173 19.44 5.41 6.54
CA ARG A 173 18.77 6.54 5.86
C ARG A 173 17.94 6.17 4.64
N PHE A 174 18.26 5.04 3.99
CA PHE A 174 17.55 4.57 2.81
C PHE A 174 16.32 3.72 3.14
N ASN A 175 16.12 3.33 4.41
CA ASN A 175 14.93 2.58 4.80
C ASN A 175 13.72 3.52 4.91
N ASN A 176 12.56 3.02 4.49
CA ASN A 176 11.31 3.76 4.61
C ASN A 176 10.98 4.01 6.10
N GLY A 177 10.53 5.22 6.42
CA GLY A 177 10.28 5.62 7.80
C GLY A 177 11.51 6.10 8.57
N PHE A 178 12.67 6.31 7.93
CA PHE A 178 13.83 6.90 8.61
C PHE A 178 13.55 8.27 9.22
N ASP A 179 12.68 9.09 8.61
CA ASP A 179 12.32 10.39 9.15
C ASP A 179 11.21 10.32 10.24
N TYR A 180 10.70 9.13 10.54
CA TYR A 180 9.71 8.92 11.59
C TYR A 180 10.43 8.64 12.91
N LYS A 181 10.15 9.42 13.96
CA LYS A 181 10.61 9.18 15.33
C LYS A 181 9.47 8.56 16.12
N ASN A 182 9.51 7.24 16.28
CA ASN A 182 8.46 6.49 16.96
C ASN A 182 8.77 6.25 18.44
N THR A 183 7.71 6.00 19.20
CA THR A 183 7.78 5.72 20.64
C THR A 183 8.44 4.40 20.93
N ILE A 184 8.29 3.39 20.07
CA ILE A 184 8.88 2.07 20.34
C ILE A 184 10.41 2.09 20.27
N SER A 185 11.03 2.77 19.31
CA SER A 185 12.50 2.84 19.22
C SER A 185 13.10 3.58 20.42
N ASN A 186 12.47 4.68 20.82
CA ASN A 186 12.92 5.49 21.95
C ASN A 186 12.61 4.83 23.30
N GLY A 187 11.46 4.17 23.41
CA GLY A 187 11.07 3.37 24.57
C GLY A 187 11.95 2.15 24.77
N ALA A 188 12.39 1.49 23.70
CA ALA A 188 13.29 0.35 23.79
C ALA A 188 14.70 0.78 24.19
N PHE A 189 15.20 1.90 23.65
CA PHE A 189 16.45 2.49 24.10
C PHE A 189 16.39 2.91 25.58
N PHE A 190 15.29 3.55 26.01
CA PHE A 190 15.01 3.85 27.42
C PHE A 190 15.02 2.58 28.28
N ASN A 191 14.35 1.51 27.84
CA ASN A 191 14.24 0.25 28.58
C ASN A 191 15.60 -0.43 28.77
N ILE A 192 16.38 -0.54 27.70
CA ILE A 192 17.73 -1.13 27.77
C ILE A 192 18.61 -0.29 28.70
N ALA A 193 18.62 1.04 28.56
CA ALA A 193 19.37 1.93 29.44
C ALA A 193 18.96 1.75 30.92
N ALA A 194 17.67 1.76 31.21
CA ALA A 194 17.16 1.56 32.57
C ALA A 194 17.56 0.21 33.18
N ARG A 195 17.46 -0.88 32.40
CA ARG A 195 17.83 -2.23 32.85
C ARG A 195 19.34 -2.40 33.01
N LEU A 196 20.14 -1.84 32.09
CA LEU A 196 21.59 -1.80 32.23
C LEU A 196 22.02 -0.97 33.46
N ALA A 197 21.36 0.15 33.75
CA ALA A 197 21.59 0.93 34.96
C ALA A 197 21.36 0.09 36.21
N LYS A 198 20.21 -0.60 36.30
CA LYS A 198 19.90 -1.52 37.40
C LYS A 198 20.88 -2.69 37.49
N TYR A 199 21.27 -3.27 36.36
CA TYR A 199 22.15 -4.44 36.34
C TYR A 199 23.59 -4.10 36.75
N THR A 200 24.11 -2.97 36.27
CA THR A 200 25.52 -2.60 36.38
C THR A 200 25.84 -1.56 37.45
N GLY A 201 24.83 -0.83 37.92
CA GLY A 201 25.00 0.34 38.79
C GLY A 201 25.61 1.56 38.10
N ASN A 202 25.80 1.55 36.78
CA ASN A 202 26.46 2.65 36.05
C ASN A 202 25.49 3.82 35.79
N ALA A 203 25.85 4.99 36.34
CA ALA A 203 25.06 6.22 36.24
C ALA A 203 24.87 6.73 34.79
N THR A 204 25.79 6.41 33.88
CA THR A 204 25.68 6.83 32.46
C THR A 204 24.39 6.32 31.83
N TYR A 205 24.00 5.08 32.16
CA TYR A 205 22.76 4.52 31.64
C TYR A 205 21.52 5.21 32.24
N VAL A 206 21.58 5.68 33.49
CA VAL A 206 20.52 6.49 34.11
C VAL A 206 20.35 7.80 33.34
N GLU A 207 21.43 8.51 33.04
CA GLU A 207 21.39 9.77 32.30
C GLU A 207 20.75 9.61 30.92
N TRP A 208 21.07 8.52 30.21
CA TRP A 208 20.46 8.24 28.90
C TRP A 208 19.00 7.81 29.01
N ALA A 209 18.64 7.05 30.05
CA ALA A 209 17.24 6.70 30.30
C ALA A 209 16.41 7.96 30.61
N GLU A 210 16.89 8.84 31.48
CA GLU A 210 16.23 10.11 31.77
C GLU A 210 16.11 10.99 30.53
N ARG A 211 17.18 11.08 29.73
CA ARG A 211 17.16 11.81 28.44
C ARG A 211 16.09 11.29 27.48
N ALA A 212 15.98 9.97 27.32
CA ALA A 212 14.99 9.36 26.45
C ALA A 212 13.56 9.55 26.96
N TRP A 213 13.35 9.44 28.27
CA TRP A 213 12.06 9.71 28.91
C TRP A 213 11.63 11.16 28.73
N ASP A 214 12.51 12.10 29.11
CA ASP A 214 12.22 13.53 29.09
C ASP A 214 11.97 14.02 27.66
N TRP A 215 12.72 13.49 26.68
CA TRP A 215 12.47 13.80 25.27
C TRP A 215 11.06 13.36 24.84
N GLN A 216 10.68 12.10 25.07
CA GLN A 216 9.36 11.58 24.67
C GLN A 216 8.21 12.33 25.35
N TYR A 217 8.39 12.73 26.61
CA TYR A 217 7.44 13.60 27.30
C TYR A 217 7.38 15.00 26.67
N SER A 218 8.54 15.62 26.40
CA SER A 218 8.61 16.98 25.85
C SER A 218 8.03 17.12 24.45
N VAL A 219 8.21 16.11 23.59
CA VAL A 219 7.63 16.10 22.24
C VAL A 219 6.16 15.67 22.25
N GLY A 220 5.62 15.25 23.41
CA GLY A 220 4.22 14.89 23.58
C GLY A 220 3.86 13.50 23.08
N LEU A 221 4.82 12.57 23.01
CA LEU A 221 4.56 11.15 22.79
C LEU A 221 4.09 10.44 24.06
N ILE A 222 4.50 10.95 25.22
CA ILE A 222 3.95 10.61 26.53
C ILE A 222 3.02 11.75 26.95
N SER A 223 1.74 11.45 27.14
CA SER A 223 0.77 12.44 27.62
C SER A 223 0.88 12.65 29.14
N PRO A 224 0.33 13.76 29.68
CA PRO A 224 0.30 14.00 31.14
C PRO A 224 -0.40 12.91 31.95
N ASP A 225 -1.33 12.18 31.35
CA ASP A 225 -2.07 11.05 31.90
C ASP A 225 -1.45 9.68 31.56
N TYR A 226 -0.20 9.67 31.09
CA TYR A 226 0.59 8.46 30.81
C TYR A 226 -0.01 7.55 29.73
N HIS A 227 -0.64 8.15 28.73
CA HIS A 227 -0.88 7.51 27.44
C HIS A 227 0.36 7.65 26.56
N PHE A 228 0.63 6.60 25.79
CA PHE A 228 1.80 6.50 24.92
C PHE A 228 1.33 6.42 23.47
N PHE A 229 1.55 7.51 22.73
CA PHE A 229 1.22 7.63 21.33
C PHE A 229 2.27 6.95 20.45
N ASP A 230 1.99 6.72 19.17
CA ASP A 230 2.81 5.86 18.30
C ASP A 230 4.13 6.53 17.88
N GLY A 231 4.08 7.81 17.51
CA GLY A 231 5.25 8.50 16.99
C GLY A 231 4.94 9.84 16.36
N THR A 232 5.96 10.40 15.72
CA THR A 232 5.95 11.73 15.12
C THR A 232 7.01 11.81 14.00
N SER A 233 6.95 12.81 13.11
CA SER A 233 7.90 12.93 11.99
C SER A 233 8.83 14.12 12.16
N GLU A 234 10.13 13.91 11.86
CA GLU A 234 11.10 14.99 11.84
C GLU A 234 10.88 15.97 10.68
N ARG A 235 10.17 15.56 9.60
CA ARG A 235 9.80 16.44 8.48
C ARG A 235 8.92 17.60 8.92
N GLN A 236 8.16 17.42 9.99
CA GLN A 236 7.29 18.43 10.58
C GLN A 236 7.83 18.91 11.93
N ASN A 237 9.14 18.74 12.19
CA ASN A 237 9.77 19.08 13.48
C ASN A 237 9.02 18.52 14.70
N CYS A 238 8.47 17.32 14.54
CA CYS A 238 7.72 16.58 15.55
C CYS A 238 6.48 17.31 16.14
N THR A 239 5.86 18.21 15.38
CA THR A 239 4.69 18.96 15.85
C THR A 239 3.41 18.13 15.89
N GLU A 240 3.22 17.23 14.91
CA GLU A 240 2.06 16.33 14.79
C GLU A 240 2.40 14.94 15.35
N LYS A 241 1.44 14.32 16.04
CA LYS A 241 1.63 13.00 16.66
C LYS A 241 0.62 12.03 16.06
N ASN A 242 1.10 10.82 15.79
CA ASN A 242 0.21 9.70 15.56
C ASN A 242 -0.34 9.23 16.92
N HIS A 243 -1.61 9.56 17.21
CA HIS A 243 -2.24 9.25 18.51
C HIS A 243 -2.70 7.80 18.67
N ILE A 244 -2.33 6.89 17.75
CA ILE A 244 -2.58 5.47 17.96
C ILE A 244 -1.84 5.01 19.22
N GLN A 245 -2.52 4.19 20.03
CA GLN A 245 -1.97 3.65 21.26
C GLN A 245 -1.87 2.14 21.16
N TRP A 246 -0.67 1.65 21.40
CA TRP A 246 -0.34 0.22 21.36
C TRP A 246 0.06 -0.25 22.76
N THR A 247 -0.35 -1.45 23.14
CA THR A 247 -0.06 -1.97 24.50
C THR A 247 1.43 -2.00 24.81
N TYR A 248 2.24 -2.35 23.83
CA TYR A 248 3.69 -2.50 23.97
C TYR A 248 4.41 -1.18 24.30
N ASN A 249 3.92 -0.02 23.83
CA ASN A 249 4.50 1.28 24.11
C ASN A 249 4.33 1.63 25.59
N ALA A 250 3.19 1.29 26.20
CA ALA A 250 3.01 1.47 27.63
C ALA A 250 3.86 0.47 28.44
N GLY A 251 3.89 -0.80 28.01
CA GLY A 251 4.63 -1.86 28.72
C GLY A 251 6.15 -1.66 28.74
N ILE A 252 6.75 -1.20 27.63
CA ILE A 252 8.20 -1.02 27.54
C ILE A 252 8.69 0.09 28.48
N HIS A 253 7.89 1.15 28.61
CA HIS A 253 8.13 2.23 29.56
C HIS A 253 7.85 1.80 31.00
N MET A 254 6.80 1.01 31.23
CA MET A 254 6.45 0.47 32.56
C MET A 254 7.63 -0.29 33.18
N SER A 255 8.22 -1.22 32.42
CA SER A 255 9.33 -2.04 32.93
C SER A 255 10.64 -1.24 33.10
N GLY A 256 10.93 -0.29 32.21
CA GLY A 256 12.10 0.60 32.36
C GLY A 256 11.98 1.50 33.61
N VAL A 257 10.81 2.09 33.84
CA VAL A 257 10.53 2.87 35.06
C VAL A 257 10.64 1.99 36.31
N ALA A 258 10.16 0.74 36.26
CA ALA A 258 10.27 -0.18 37.38
C ALA A 258 11.73 -0.53 37.71
N ALA A 259 12.59 -0.66 36.70
CA ALA A 259 14.03 -0.89 36.89
C ALA A 259 14.70 0.31 37.59
N LEU A 260 14.41 1.54 37.14
CA LEU A 260 14.96 2.77 37.74
C LEU A 260 14.42 3.01 39.15
N TRP A 261 13.14 2.71 39.40
CA TRP A 261 12.57 2.74 40.75
C TRP A 261 13.31 1.77 41.68
N ASN A 262 13.49 0.52 41.25
CA ASN A 262 14.15 -0.52 42.04
C ASN A 262 15.61 -0.14 42.39
N MET A 263 16.35 0.35 41.40
CA MET A 263 17.72 0.84 41.59
C MET A 263 17.76 2.02 42.56
N SER A 264 16.84 2.99 42.42
CA SER A 264 16.78 4.18 43.28
C SER A 264 16.48 3.81 44.74
N GLU A 265 15.52 2.92 44.97
CA GLU A 265 15.22 2.40 46.31
C GLU A 265 16.41 1.64 46.91
N THR A 266 17.05 0.78 46.13
CA THR A 266 18.21 0.00 46.57
C THR A 266 19.39 0.89 46.96
N ASN A 267 19.58 1.99 46.23
CA ASN A 267 20.63 2.98 46.50
C ASN A 267 20.25 3.99 47.60
N GLY A 268 19.02 3.97 48.10
CA GLY A 268 18.53 4.92 49.11
C GLY A 268 18.27 6.34 48.57
N ASP A 269 18.12 6.52 47.26
CA ASP A 269 17.73 7.79 46.65
C ASP A 269 16.19 7.96 46.70
N ALA A 270 15.71 8.49 47.83
CA ALA A 270 14.29 8.67 48.08
C ALA A 270 13.61 9.64 47.09
N GLU A 271 14.35 10.60 46.54
CA GLU A 271 13.78 11.57 45.59
C GLU A 271 13.55 10.90 44.23
N ALA A 272 14.59 10.25 43.68
CA ALA A 272 14.47 9.52 42.42
C ALA A 272 13.44 8.39 42.53
N ALA A 273 13.47 7.64 43.64
CA ALA A 273 12.48 6.59 43.89
C ALA A 273 11.05 7.13 43.97
N GLY A 274 10.84 8.28 44.62
CA GLY A 274 9.54 8.97 44.66
C GLY A 274 9.03 9.32 43.25
N ARG A 275 9.89 9.93 42.42
CA ARG A 275 9.55 10.32 41.04
C ARG A 275 9.19 9.10 40.18
N TRP A 276 10.03 8.05 40.22
CA TRP A 276 9.77 6.84 39.43
C TRP A 276 8.54 6.07 39.92
N ARG A 277 8.26 6.10 41.24
CA ARG A 277 7.04 5.51 41.80
C ARG A 277 5.78 6.19 41.28
N GLU A 278 5.77 7.52 41.21
CA GLU A 278 4.66 8.29 40.66
C GLU A 278 4.45 7.95 39.18
N ARG A 279 5.53 8.03 38.38
CA ARG A 279 5.50 7.68 36.95
C ARG A 279 4.98 6.26 36.73
N LEU A 280 5.48 5.28 37.48
CA LEU A 280 5.04 3.88 37.39
C LEU A 280 3.56 3.73 37.71
N GLY A 281 3.10 4.42 38.76
CA GLY A 281 1.70 4.44 39.15
C GLY A 281 0.79 5.03 38.08
N GLY A 282 1.25 6.09 37.41
CA GLY A 282 0.61 6.72 36.27
C GLY A 282 0.50 5.77 35.08
N ILE A 283 1.60 5.12 34.68
CA ILE A 283 1.60 4.15 33.55
C ILE A 283 0.63 3.00 33.83
N ILE A 284 0.63 2.43 35.04
CA ILE A 284 -0.30 1.34 35.40
C ILE A 284 -1.75 1.77 35.21
N ASN A 285 -2.11 2.99 35.60
CA ASN A 285 -3.46 3.53 35.35
C ASN A 285 -3.70 3.78 33.86
N GLY A 286 -2.73 4.35 33.14
CA GLY A 286 -2.83 4.60 31.70
C GLY A 286 -3.10 3.33 30.89
N THR A 287 -2.63 2.16 31.35
CA THR A 287 -2.95 0.87 30.70
C THR A 287 -4.41 0.44 30.80
N ASP A 288 -5.25 1.06 31.64
CA ASP A 288 -6.66 0.68 31.83
C ASP A 288 -7.45 0.67 30.52
N ILE A 289 -7.07 1.51 29.54
CA ILE A 289 -7.68 1.53 28.21
C ILE A 289 -7.60 0.18 27.49
N PHE A 290 -6.54 -0.58 27.74
CA PHE A 290 -6.30 -1.88 27.11
C PHE A 290 -7.00 -3.03 27.83
N PHE A 291 -7.70 -2.76 28.93
CA PHE A 291 -8.48 -3.74 29.69
C PHE A 291 -9.98 -3.41 29.71
N ASN A 292 -10.42 -2.56 28.78
CA ASN A 292 -11.81 -2.12 28.65
C ASN A 292 -12.47 -2.72 27.40
N ALA A 293 -12.30 -4.03 27.19
CA ALA A 293 -12.97 -4.74 26.11
C ALA A 293 -14.49 -4.78 26.35
N GLU A 294 -15.27 -4.40 25.34
CA GLU A 294 -16.73 -4.40 25.42
C GLU A 294 -17.25 -5.83 25.58
N GLY A 295 -18.06 -6.07 26.62
CA GLY A 295 -18.56 -7.40 26.95
C GLY A 295 -17.59 -8.30 27.72
N ALA A 296 -16.34 -7.88 27.94
CA ALA A 296 -15.32 -8.61 28.70
C ALA A 296 -14.40 -7.67 29.51
N PRO A 297 -14.94 -6.92 30.50
CA PRO A 297 -14.15 -5.98 31.28
C PRO A 297 -13.00 -6.71 31.99
N GLY A 298 -11.81 -6.12 31.95
CA GLY A 298 -10.60 -6.69 32.55
C GLY A 298 -9.79 -7.63 31.65
N VAL A 299 -10.25 -7.93 30.43
CA VAL A 299 -9.51 -8.72 29.45
C VAL A 299 -8.68 -7.80 28.55
N MET A 300 -7.40 -8.13 28.38
CA MET A 300 -6.46 -7.37 27.54
C MET A 300 -6.84 -7.39 26.05
N ILE A 301 -6.79 -6.22 25.41
CA ILE A 301 -7.17 -6.02 24.00
C ILE A 301 -6.26 -4.98 23.31
N GLU A 302 -5.88 -5.23 22.05
CA GLU A 302 -5.32 -4.18 21.18
C GLU A 302 -6.44 -3.27 20.66
N MET A 303 -6.65 -2.14 21.34
CA MET A 303 -7.77 -1.25 21.08
C MET A 303 -7.82 -0.69 19.64
N ALA A 304 -6.67 -0.50 19.01
CA ALA A 304 -6.58 0.07 17.67
C ALA A 304 -7.03 -0.88 16.55
N CYS A 305 -6.83 -2.20 16.71
CA CYS A 305 -6.93 -3.15 15.59
C CYS A 305 -7.71 -4.45 15.92
N GLU A 306 -7.85 -4.85 17.19
CA GLU A 306 -8.38 -6.18 17.52
C GLU A 306 -9.90 -6.25 17.31
N ARG A 307 -10.60 -5.14 17.54
CA ARG A 307 -12.07 -5.06 17.39
C ARG A 307 -12.51 -5.14 15.93
N ASN A 308 -11.80 -4.46 15.04
CA ASN A 308 -12.09 -4.41 13.62
C ASN A 308 -11.42 -5.55 12.83
N GLY A 309 -10.55 -6.33 13.48
CA GLY A 309 -9.86 -7.47 12.85
C GLY A 309 -8.76 -7.04 11.87
N LEU A 310 -8.17 -5.87 12.08
CA LEU A 310 -7.14 -5.29 11.21
C LEU A 310 -5.74 -5.41 11.81
N CYS A 311 -5.54 -6.16 12.90
CA CYS A 311 -4.20 -6.36 13.44
C CYS A 311 -3.32 -7.11 12.42
N ASP A 312 -2.20 -6.49 12.05
CA ASP A 312 -1.16 -7.14 11.25
C ASP A 312 -0.37 -8.19 12.08
N HIS A 313 0.61 -8.84 11.46
CA HIS A 313 1.41 -9.89 12.11
C HIS A 313 2.20 -9.41 13.33
N ASP A 314 2.59 -8.13 13.34
CA ASP A 314 3.35 -7.53 14.41
C ASP A 314 2.42 -7.18 15.58
N GLN A 315 1.32 -6.49 15.28
CA GLN A 315 0.34 -6.03 16.27
C GLN A 315 -0.32 -7.18 17.03
N ARG A 316 -0.47 -8.34 16.40
CA ARG A 316 -0.94 -9.58 17.04
C ARG A 316 -0.06 -10.05 18.20
N SER A 317 1.20 -9.62 18.26
CA SER A 317 2.15 -9.98 19.31
C SER A 317 2.23 -8.96 20.46
N PHE A 318 1.64 -7.77 20.32
CA PHE A 318 1.88 -6.65 21.24
C PHE A 318 1.43 -6.93 22.68
N LYS A 319 0.30 -7.64 22.84
CA LYS A 319 -0.18 -8.11 24.15
C LYS A 319 0.83 -8.97 24.89
N ALA A 320 1.61 -9.78 24.17
CA ALA A 320 2.69 -10.58 24.74
C ALA A 320 3.68 -9.70 25.52
N TYR A 321 4.06 -8.56 24.93
CA TYR A 321 5.06 -7.68 25.51
C TYR A 321 4.53 -6.91 26.70
N LEU A 322 3.28 -6.41 26.64
CA LEU A 322 2.66 -5.82 27.81
C LEU A 322 2.60 -6.83 28.97
N SER A 323 2.21 -8.08 28.70
CA SER A 323 2.20 -9.14 29.72
C SER A 323 3.59 -9.41 30.31
N ARG A 324 4.62 -9.57 29.46
CA ARG A 324 6.01 -9.75 29.89
C ARG A 324 6.47 -8.62 30.80
N TRP A 325 6.28 -7.38 30.36
CA TRP A 325 6.77 -6.22 31.09
C TRP A 325 5.96 -5.91 32.35
N MET A 326 4.69 -6.31 32.40
CA MET A 326 3.90 -6.35 33.63
C MET A 326 4.50 -7.33 34.65
N GLY A 327 4.92 -8.52 34.22
CA GLY A 327 5.61 -9.48 35.10
C GLY A 327 6.95 -8.96 35.60
N TYR A 328 7.80 -8.44 34.70
CA TYR A 328 9.06 -7.77 35.09
C TYR A 328 8.83 -6.65 36.11
N THR A 329 7.77 -5.86 35.89
CA THR A 329 7.39 -4.75 36.79
C THR A 329 6.99 -5.26 38.17
N MET A 330 6.24 -6.35 38.27
CA MET A 330 5.90 -6.94 39.58
C MET A 330 7.13 -7.48 40.31
N LEU A 331 8.12 -8.01 39.58
CA LEU A 331 9.37 -8.50 40.16
C LEU A 331 10.29 -7.36 40.62
N SER A 332 10.40 -6.28 39.83
CA SER A 332 11.28 -5.15 40.15
C SER A 332 10.63 -4.15 41.11
N ALA A 333 9.30 -4.02 41.07
CA ALA A 333 8.52 -3.12 41.90
C ALA A 333 7.35 -3.87 42.57
N PRO A 334 7.60 -4.69 43.61
CA PRO A 334 6.59 -5.59 44.19
C PRO A 334 5.31 -4.91 44.69
N TRP A 335 5.37 -3.63 45.06
CA TRP A 335 4.18 -2.85 45.45
C TRP A 335 3.15 -2.68 44.32
N THR A 336 3.53 -2.93 43.07
CA THR A 336 2.63 -2.86 41.91
C THR A 336 1.78 -4.12 41.75
N ARG A 337 2.15 -5.22 42.42
CA ARG A 337 1.56 -6.56 42.24
C ARG A 337 0.04 -6.56 42.35
N ASP A 338 -0.50 -5.92 43.38
CA ASP A 338 -1.95 -5.91 43.64
C ASP A 338 -2.76 -5.13 42.58
N ARG A 339 -2.09 -4.31 41.78
CA ARG A 339 -2.70 -3.55 40.67
C ARG A 339 -2.56 -4.26 39.32
N ILE A 340 -1.47 -5.01 39.14
CA ILE A 340 -1.13 -5.67 37.87
C ILE A 340 -1.68 -7.11 37.81
N MET A 341 -1.46 -7.90 38.86
CA MET A 341 -1.82 -9.32 38.89
C MET A 341 -3.31 -9.58 38.55
N PRO A 342 -4.30 -8.79 39.05
CA PRO A 342 -5.69 -9.00 38.66
C PRO A 342 -5.94 -8.87 37.15
N LYS A 343 -5.24 -7.96 36.47
CA LYS A 343 -5.36 -7.75 35.01
C LYS A 343 -4.84 -8.96 34.23
N LEU A 344 -3.67 -9.48 34.62
CA LEU A 344 -3.09 -10.68 34.00
C LEU A 344 -3.95 -11.91 34.25
N ARG A 345 -4.44 -12.12 35.48
CA ARG A 345 -5.29 -13.28 35.82
C ARG A 345 -6.56 -13.35 34.99
N THR A 346 -7.29 -12.23 34.88
CA THR A 346 -8.50 -12.18 34.05
C THR A 346 -8.18 -12.44 32.58
N SER A 347 -7.10 -11.85 32.06
CA SER A 347 -6.69 -12.01 30.66
C SER A 347 -6.19 -13.43 30.36
N ALA A 348 -5.44 -14.05 31.27
CA ALA A 348 -4.93 -15.41 31.12
C ALA A 348 -6.05 -16.45 31.12
N ALA A 349 -7.04 -16.31 32.02
CA ALA A 349 -8.22 -17.17 32.01
C ALA A 349 -8.99 -17.06 30.69
N ALA A 350 -9.15 -15.85 30.16
CA ALA A 350 -9.80 -15.63 28.87
C ALA A 350 -8.98 -16.17 27.69
N ALA A 351 -7.64 -16.03 27.73
CA ALA A 351 -6.75 -16.61 26.74
C ALA A 351 -6.83 -18.14 26.71
N ALA A 352 -6.77 -18.81 27.87
CA ALA A 352 -6.82 -20.27 27.93
C ALA A 352 -8.11 -20.84 27.30
N GLN A 353 -9.24 -20.17 27.51
CA GLN A 353 -10.51 -20.58 26.94
C GLN A 353 -10.53 -20.57 25.40
N GLN A 354 -9.79 -19.68 24.75
CA GLN A 354 -9.73 -19.64 23.29
C GLN A 354 -8.72 -20.64 22.70
N CYS A 355 -7.80 -21.20 23.50
CA CYS A 355 -6.72 -22.08 23.02
C CYS A 355 -7.27 -23.48 22.70
N SER A 356 -8.07 -23.58 21.64
CA SER A 356 -8.82 -24.78 21.25
C SER A 356 -8.63 -25.18 19.78
N ALA A 357 -7.82 -24.46 19.00
CA ALA A 357 -7.59 -24.76 17.58
C ALA A 357 -6.51 -25.85 17.40
N GLY A 358 -6.83 -26.99 16.78
CA GLY A 358 -5.82 -28.02 16.46
C GLY A 358 -5.01 -28.48 17.68
N LYS A 359 -3.67 -28.58 17.56
CA LYS A 359 -2.74 -28.99 18.64
C LYS A 359 -2.59 -27.91 19.76
N GLY A 360 -3.66 -27.34 20.28
CA GLY A 360 -3.59 -26.29 21.32
C GLY A 360 -3.26 -24.88 20.78
N GLY A 361 -3.66 -24.60 19.54
CA GLY A 361 -3.61 -23.30 18.89
C GLY A 361 -4.41 -22.23 19.63
N CYS A 362 -3.75 -21.13 19.97
CA CYS A 362 -4.36 -19.95 20.58
C CYS A 362 -4.71 -18.87 19.55
N GLY A 363 -5.91 -18.33 19.66
CA GLY A 363 -6.47 -17.13 19.07
C GLY A 363 -6.06 -15.81 19.70
N LEU A 364 -6.37 -14.70 19.03
CA LEU A 364 -6.05 -13.35 19.48
C LEU A 364 -7.16 -12.75 20.37
N ARG A 365 -8.43 -12.93 20.02
CA ARG A 365 -9.58 -12.19 20.57
C ARG A 365 -10.15 -12.80 21.85
N TRP A 366 -9.40 -12.68 22.93
CA TRP A 366 -9.73 -13.26 24.24
C TRP A 366 -11.05 -12.75 24.83
N TRP A 367 -11.49 -11.56 24.42
CA TRP A 367 -12.74 -10.94 24.86
C TRP A 367 -14.01 -11.61 24.29
N ARG A 368 -13.89 -12.60 23.39
CA ARG A 368 -15.04 -13.28 22.74
C ARG A 368 -15.57 -14.51 23.48
N GLY A 369 -15.44 -14.56 24.81
CA GLY A 369 -16.08 -15.59 25.63
C GLY A 369 -15.65 -17.04 25.30
N GLY A 370 -14.36 -17.25 25.04
CA GLY A 370 -13.78 -18.59 24.82
C GLY A 370 -13.91 -19.15 23.41
N VAL A 371 -14.51 -18.41 22.46
CA VAL A 371 -14.53 -18.82 21.06
C VAL A 371 -13.17 -18.50 20.41
N ASN A 372 -12.48 -19.53 19.91
CA ASN A 372 -11.30 -19.32 19.06
C ASN A 372 -11.73 -18.57 17.79
N ASP A 373 -11.02 -17.51 17.46
CA ASP A 373 -11.33 -16.60 16.36
C ASP A 373 -10.74 -17.03 15.00
N GLY A 374 -10.00 -18.14 14.97
CA GLY A 374 -9.32 -18.66 13.79
C GLY A 374 -8.00 -17.95 13.47
N GLU A 375 -7.60 -16.93 14.25
CA GLU A 375 -6.31 -16.25 14.10
C GLU A 375 -5.25 -17.02 14.89
N VAL A 376 -4.46 -17.87 14.24
CA VAL A 376 -3.41 -18.65 14.91
C VAL A 376 -2.07 -18.34 14.26
N GLY A 377 -1.08 -18.03 15.07
CA GLY A 377 0.24 -17.63 14.62
C GLY A 377 1.21 -17.41 15.78
N VAL A 378 2.42 -16.93 15.46
CA VAL A 378 3.47 -16.64 16.43
C VAL A 378 3.02 -15.61 17.46
N GLY A 379 2.41 -14.50 17.03
CA GLY A 379 1.99 -13.42 17.92
C GLY A 379 0.88 -13.82 18.90
N GLU A 380 -0.09 -14.59 18.42
CA GLU A 380 -1.21 -15.08 19.21
C GLU A 380 -0.73 -16.09 20.27
N GLN A 381 0.16 -17.00 19.87
CA GLN A 381 0.77 -17.98 20.77
C GLN A 381 1.69 -17.33 21.80
N MET A 382 2.54 -16.39 21.40
CA MET A 382 3.36 -15.61 22.33
C MET A 382 2.50 -14.84 23.33
N SER A 383 1.43 -14.20 22.86
CA SER A 383 0.53 -13.44 23.74
C SER A 383 -0.12 -14.33 24.80
N ALA A 384 -0.60 -15.52 24.38
CA ALA A 384 -1.17 -16.49 25.30
C ALA A 384 -0.12 -17.05 26.28
N LEU A 385 1.09 -17.33 25.81
CA LEU A 385 2.18 -17.84 26.65
C LEU A 385 2.57 -16.83 27.72
N GLU A 386 2.83 -15.58 27.31
CA GLU A 386 3.27 -14.52 28.21
C GLU A 386 2.22 -14.20 29.28
N VAL A 387 0.95 -14.04 28.89
CA VAL A 387 -0.09 -13.70 29.87
C VAL A 387 -0.26 -14.79 30.94
N MET A 388 -0.05 -16.06 30.58
CA MET A 388 -0.16 -17.20 31.50
C MET A 388 1.09 -17.38 32.35
N GLN A 389 2.30 -17.35 31.77
CA GLN A 389 3.52 -17.63 32.52
C GLN A 389 3.85 -16.54 33.53
N ASN A 390 3.49 -15.29 33.27
CA ASN A 390 3.66 -14.19 34.21
C ASN A 390 2.73 -14.30 35.45
N LEU A 391 1.83 -15.29 35.52
CA LEU A 391 1.14 -15.64 36.76
C LEU A 391 2.06 -16.36 37.77
N LEU A 392 3.22 -16.86 37.33
CA LEU A 392 4.21 -17.53 38.16
C LEU A 392 5.25 -16.57 38.78
N VAL A 393 5.04 -15.26 38.76
CA VAL A 393 6.01 -14.28 39.30
C VAL A 393 6.37 -14.54 40.77
N ASP A 394 5.46 -15.06 41.58
CA ASP A 394 5.74 -15.37 42.99
C ASP A 394 6.63 -16.62 43.17
N GLN A 395 6.92 -17.34 42.08
CA GLN A 395 7.73 -18.56 42.07
C GLN A 395 9.22 -18.31 41.77
N VAL A 396 9.60 -17.06 41.50
CA VAL A 396 10.94 -16.66 41.06
C VAL A 396 11.45 -15.45 41.85
N SER A 397 12.76 -15.23 41.87
CA SER A 397 13.40 -14.21 42.73
C SER A 397 13.50 -12.80 42.12
N GLY A 398 13.16 -12.65 40.84
CA GLY A 398 13.36 -11.41 40.09
C GLY A 398 14.71 -11.31 39.35
N PRO A 399 14.86 -10.26 38.52
CA PRO A 399 16.02 -10.04 37.66
C PRO A 399 17.28 -9.68 38.44
N VAL A 400 18.37 -10.40 38.21
CA VAL A 400 19.67 -10.16 38.85
C VAL A 400 20.46 -9.03 38.19
N GLY A 401 21.53 -8.60 38.85
CA GLY A 401 22.57 -7.70 38.37
C GLY A 401 23.95 -8.20 38.80
N LEU A 402 25.01 -7.43 38.52
CA LEU A 402 26.40 -7.80 38.84
C LEU A 402 26.57 -8.15 40.33
N ASP A 403 26.01 -7.32 41.21
CA ASP A 403 26.14 -7.49 42.66
C ASP A 403 25.08 -8.43 43.27
N THR A 404 24.11 -8.91 42.48
CA THR A 404 23.02 -9.79 42.94
C THR A 404 23.05 -11.16 42.27
N GLY A 405 24.23 -11.59 41.82
CA GLY A 405 24.49 -12.95 41.34
C GLY A 405 24.23 -13.15 39.85
N GLY A 406 24.32 -12.09 39.05
CA GLY A 406 24.48 -12.16 37.59
C GLY A 406 25.73 -12.94 37.20
N ILE A 407 25.61 -13.74 36.14
CA ILE A 407 26.68 -14.62 35.67
C ILE A 407 27.25 -14.21 34.31
N SER A 408 26.60 -13.26 33.62
CA SER A 408 26.98 -12.87 32.27
C SER A 408 28.12 -11.86 32.31
N GLU A 409 29.16 -12.06 31.49
CA GLU A 409 30.36 -11.22 31.53
C GLU A 409 30.05 -9.77 31.16
N ASN A 410 30.72 -8.81 31.80
CA ASN A 410 30.53 -7.39 31.57
C ASN A 410 31.69 -6.81 30.75
N ASP A 411 31.42 -6.49 29.48
CA ASP A 411 32.28 -5.64 28.65
C ASP A 411 31.59 -4.28 28.38
N PRO A 412 31.92 -3.23 29.16
CA PRO A 412 31.37 -1.89 28.95
C PRO A 412 31.72 -1.26 27.59
N THR A 413 32.74 -1.77 26.91
CA THR A 413 33.20 -1.27 25.61
C THR A 413 32.54 -1.98 24.43
N ALA A 414 31.76 -3.03 24.67
CA ALA A 414 31.08 -3.79 23.63
C ALA A 414 30.29 -2.87 22.68
N GLY A 415 30.45 -3.05 21.37
CA GLY A 415 29.82 -2.23 20.34
C GLY A 415 30.36 -0.80 20.17
N SER A 416 31.30 -0.34 21.01
CA SER A 416 31.86 1.04 20.92
C SER A 416 32.74 1.26 19.69
N ASP A 417 33.40 0.21 19.20
CA ASP A 417 34.21 0.22 17.97
C ASP A 417 33.35 0.12 16.70
N GLY A 418 32.04 -0.12 16.85
CA GLY A 418 31.03 -0.06 15.80
C GLY A 418 30.80 1.39 15.37
N GLY A 419 31.85 1.98 14.80
CA GLY A 419 31.91 3.36 14.36
C GLY A 419 30.68 3.73 13.55
N ASN A 420 30.27 5.00 13.70
CA ASN A 420 29.32 5.71 12.86
C ASN A 420 28.85 4.85 11.68
N VAL A 421 27.65 4.26 11.77
CA VAL A 421 26.94 3.80 10.58
C VAL A 421 26.43 5.04 9.80
N ARG A 422 27.28 6.05 9.63
CA ARG A 422 27.37 6.73 8.36
C ARG A 422 28.06 5.71 7.48
N ILE A 423 27.34 5.24 6.47
CA ILE A 423 28.01 4.85 5.23
C ILE A 423 28.75 6.13 4.77
N GLU A 424 29.95 6.36 5.28
CA GLU A 424 30.92 7.20 4.59
C GLU A 424 31.29 6.40 3.36
N HIS A 425 30.70 6.77 2.24
CA HIS A 425 31.22 6.31 0.96
C HIS A 425 32.70 6.69 0.94
N ASP A 426 33.58 5.71 0.71
CA ASP A 426 34.99 5.98 0.44
C ASP A 426 35.07 7.12 -0.57
N ALA A 427 35.95 8.10 -0.31
CA ALA A 427 36.16 9.19 -1.24
C ALA A 427 36.54 8.57 -2.60
N ILE A 428 35.66 8.72 -3.59
CA ILE A 428 35.78 8.10 -4.92
C ILE A 428 37.21 8.26 -5.42
N THR A 429 37.98 7.16 -5.39
CA THR A 429 39.39 7.22 -5.70
C THR A 429 39.57 7.43 -7.20
N THR A 430 40.78 7.82 -7.60
CA THR A 430 41.11 7.87 -9.03
C THR A 430 40.98 6.47 -9.67
N GLY A 431 41.21 5.41 -8.88
CA GLY A 431 40.98 4.02 -9.28
C GLY A 431 39.50 3.73 -9.52
N ASP A 432 38.60 4.21 -8.67
CA ASP A 432 37.15 4.00 -8.82
C ASP A 432 36.59 4.77 -10.01
N LYS A 433 37.06 6.01 -10.23
CA LYS A 433 36.71 6.78 -11.44
C LYS A 433 37.22 6.09 -12.69
N ALA A 434 38.43 5.54 -12.66
CA ALA A 434 38.99 4.77 -13.77
C ALA A 434 38.22 3.47 -14.00
N GLY A 435 37.87 2.74 -12.94
CA GLY A 435 37.08 1.51 -13.01
C GLY A 435 35.67 1.76 -13.52
N ALA A 436 34.99 2.78 -13.00
CA ALA A 436 33.68 3.23 -13.48
C ALA A 436 33.74 3.71 -14.93
N ALA A 437 34.78 4.45 -15.32
CA ALA A 437 34.97 4.85 -16.72
C ALA A 437 35.23 3.65 -17.63
N ILE A 438 36.07 2.69 -17.22
CA ILE A 438 36.33 1.45 -17.97
C ILE A 438 35.05 0.64 -18.09
N LEU A 439 34.31 0.44 -17.01
CA LEU A 439 33.04 -0.28 -17.02
C LEU A 439 32.01 0.43 -17.89
N THR A 440 31.92 1.75 -17.81
CA THR A 440 31.05 2.57 -18.66
C THR A 440 31.45 2.44 -20.12
N ILE A 441 32.75 2.46 -20.44
CA ILE A 441 33.27 2.24 -21.80
C ILE A 441 32.97 0.82 -22.27
N VAL A 442 33.09 -0.20 -21.43
CA VAL A 442 32.78 -1.60 -21.77
C VAL A 442 31.28 -1.75 -22.02
N VAL A 443 30.43 -1.20 -21.15
CA VAL A 443 28.97 -1.22 -21.32
C VAL A 443 28.59 -0.45 -22.58
N PHE A 444 29.15 0.75 -22.81
CA PHE A 444 28.96 1.48 -24.06
C PHE A 444 29.46 0.72 -25.27
N ALA A 445 30.61 0.04 -25.20
CA ALA A 445 31.14 -0.77 -26.29
C ALA A 445 30.29 -2.01 -26.56
N VAL A 446 29.67 -2.59 -25.54
CA VAL A 446 28.69 -3.68 -25.68
C VAL A 446 27.38 -3.16 -26.26
N PHE A 447 26.92 -1.96 -25.86
CA PHE A 447 25.73 -1.33 -26.43
C PHE A 447 25.95 -0.85 -27.87
N LEU A 448 27.13 -0.29 -28.19
CA LEU A 448 27.51 0.14 -29.54
C LEU A 448 27.89 -1.05 -30.42
N GLY A 449 28.49 -2.09 -29.86
CA GLY A 449 28.80 -3.34 -30.55
C GLY A 449 27.54 -4.16 -30.82
N GLY A 450 26.64 -4.26 -29.84
CA GLY A 450 25.32 -4.88 -29.98
C GLY A 450 24.41 -4.07 -30.89
N GLY A 451 24.35 -2.74 -30.71
CA GLY A 451 23.65 -1.82 -31.61
C GLY A 451 24.24 -1.81 -33.01
N GLY A 452 25.57 -1.86 -33.15
CA GLY A 452 26.26 -1.96 -34.43
C GLY A 452 26.06 -3.32 -35.11
N TRP A 453 26.00 -4.41 -34.35
CA TRP A 453 25.64 -5.74 -34.86
C TRP A 453 24.18 -5.79 -35.31
N LEU A 454 23.25 -5.19 -34.55
CA LEU A 454 21.85 -5.06 -34.93
C LEU A 454 21.69 -4.18 -36.19
N ILE A 455 22.38 -3.05 -36.26
CA ILE A 455 22.38 -2.16 -37.43
C ILE A 455 23.04 -2.85 -38.64
N MET A 456 24.13 -3.60 -38.47
CA MET A 456 24.73 -4.37 -39.57
C MET A 456 23.86 -5.57 -39.99
N SER A 457 23.09 -6.15 -39.06
CA SER A 457 22.10 -7.18 -39.38
C SER A 457 20.92 -6.61 -40.19
N ASP A 458 20.58 -5.34 -39.98
CA ASP A 458 19.57 -4.59 -40.74
C ASP A 458 20.11 -3.95 -42.04
N PHE A 459 21.41 -3.68 -42.14
CA PHE A 459 22.04 -3.07 -43.33
C PHE A 459 22.13 -4.03 -44.53
N ASN A 460 21.97 -5.35 -44.32
CA ASN A 460 21.74 -6.29 -45.42
C ASN A 460 20.30 -6.22 -45.98
N PHE A 461 19.38 -5.48 -45.35
CA PHE A 461 17.97 -5.46 -45.73
C PHE A 461 17.44 -4.12 -46.24
N THR A 462 18.14 -3.00 -46.05
CA THR A 462 17.59 -1.67 -46.38
C THR A 462 18.56 -0.75 -47.13
N THR A 463 19.09 -1.23 -48.25
CA THR A 463 19.53 -0.34 -49.33
C THR A 463 18.31 0.30 -50.00
N ARG A 464 17.79 1.43 -49.48
CA ARG A 464 17.04 2.44 -50.26
C ARG A 464 16.61 3.66 -49.42
N TYR A 465 16.98 4.84 -49.92
CA TYR A 465 16.59 6.22 -49.57
C TYR A 465 17.44 7.00 -48.54
N LYS A 466 18.46 7.69 -49.08
CA LYS A 466 19.07 8.91 -48.55
C LYS A 466 18.14 10.12 -48.76
N SER A 467 18.15 11.10 -47.84
CA SER A 467 18.73 12.46 -48.03
C SER A 467 18.36 13.42 -46.89
N THR A 468 19.39 14.01 -46.26
CA THR A 468 19.34 15.16 -45.35
C THR A 468 19.57 16.46 -46.15
N VAL A 469 18.85 17.54 -45.85
CA VAL A 469 19.16 18.90 -46.35
C VAL A 469 19.62 19.78 -45.18
N ILE A 470 20.80 20.37 -45.34
CA ILE A 470 21.35 21.46 -44.52
C ILE A 470 21.27 22.74 -45.37
N ALA A 471 20.70 23.83 -44.84
CA ALA A 471 20.73 25.14 -45.48
C ALA A 471 21.77 26.04 -44.78
N VAL A 472 22.81 26.42 -45.51
CA VAL A 472 23.76 27.49 -45.16
C VAL A 472 23.52 28.64 -46.15
N THR A 473 23.26 29.85 -45.67
CA THR A 473 23.16 31.04 -46.53
C THR A 473 24.43 31.87 -46.47
N TYR A 474 24.96 32.26 -47.65
CA TYR A 474 26.04 33.21 -47.81
C TYR A 474 25.50 34.49 -48.46
N ARG A 475 25.79 35.66 -47.88
CA ARG A 475 25.64 36.97 -48.55
C ARG A 475 26.98 37.40 -49.13
N LYS A 476 26.97 37.89 -50.37
CA LYS A 476 28.12 38.44 -51.09
C LYS A 476 28.00 39.97 -51.10
N SER A 477 29.01 40.69 -50.59
CA SER A 477 29.23 42.12 -50.85
C SER A 477 30.72 42.33 -51.15
N PRO A 478 31.11 43.21 -52.10
CA PRO A 478 32.48 43.31 -52.58
C PRO A 478 33.23 44.45 -51.88
N ASP A 479 33.91 44.16 -50.78
CA ASP A 479 35.18 44.81 -50.43
C ASP A 479 35.88 44.02 -49.31
N THR A 480 37.20 44.17 -49.30
CA THR A 480 38.28 43.44 -48.64
C THR A 480 38.13 43.06 -47.15
N SER A 481 38.62 41.84 -46.85
CA SER A 481 38.83 41.16 -45.55
C SER A 481 37.64 40.33 -44.97
N LEU A 482 37.65 39.02 -45.25
CA LEU A 482 36.72 38.03 -44.67
C LEU A 482 37.33 37.38 -43.42
N LYS A 483 36.71 37.61 -42.25
CA LYS A 483 36.80 36.73 -41.07
C LYS A 483 35.43 36.03 -40.91
N PRO A 484 35.37 34.71 -40.68
CA PRO A 484 34.11 34.06 -40.32
C PRO A 484 33.74 34.40 -38.88
N THR A 485 32.55 34.95 -38.67
CA THR A 485 31.92 35.10 -37.35
C THR A 485 30.98 33.92 -37.14
N ILE A 486 31.29 33.06 -36.17
CA ILE A 486 30.37 32.05 -35.64
C ILE A 486 29.69 32.71 -34.44
N THR A 487 28.39 32.98 -34.54
CA THR A 487 27.59 33.38 -33.38
C THR A 487 27.15 32.11 -32.66
N ILE A 488 27.76 31.83 -31.53
CA ILE A 488 27.26 30.88 -30.54
C ILE A 488 26.32 31.67 -29.63
N LEU A 489 25.04 31.28 -29.55
CA LEU A 489 24.13 31.81 -28.54
C LEU A 489 24.12 30.86 -27.33
N ALA A 490 24.34 31.50 -26.17
CA ALA A 490 24.15 31.07 -24.78
C ALA A 490 25.24 30.24 -24.07
N SER A 491 25.51 30.69 -22.84
CA SER A 491 26.51 30.27 -21.85
C SER A 491 25.89 29.41 -20.74
N ALA A 492 26.74 28.65 -20.03
CA ALA A 492 26.42 27.51 -19.15
C ALA A 492 25.71 27.81 -17.80
N GLU A 493 24.83 28.81 -17.72
CA GLU A 493 23.98 29.05 -16.53
C GLU A 493 22.47 28.81 -16.78
N GLU A 494 22.07 28.33 -17.97
CA GLU A 494 20.70 27.90 -18.29
C GLU A 494 20.52 26.37 -18.34
N ILE A 495 21.50 25.57 -17.90
CA ILE A 495 21.51 24.10 -18.06
C ILE A 495 21.11 23.37 -16.77
N THR A 496 20.18 23.94 -15.99
CA THR A 496 19.57 23.23 -14.85
C THR A 496 18.03 23.25 -14.87
N GLU A 497 17.43 23.62 -16.00
CA GLU A 497 15.98 23.60 -16.21
C GLU A 497 15.62 23.12 -17.63
N MET A 498 16.14 21.95 -18.03
CA MET A 498 15.57 21.18 -19.13
C MET A 498 15.35 19.75 -18.65
N THR A 499 14.25 19.55 -17.91
CA THR A 499 13.54 18.28 -18.00
C THR A 499 13.29 18.03 -19.49
N SER A 500 13.56 16.82 -19.98
CA SER A 500 13.22 16.42 -21.34
C SER A 500 11.73 16.70 -21.59
N THR A 501 11.38 17.84 -22.19
CA THR A 501 9.99 18.21 -22.44
C THR A 501 9.42 17.23 -23.45
N LYS A 502 8.48 16.38 -23.01
CA LYS A 502 7.79 15.42 -23.89
C LYS A 502 7.14 16.17 -25.04
N SER A 503 7.18 15.62 -26.25
CA SER A 503 6.46 16.21 -27.39
C SER A 503 4.98 16.40 -27.05
N PHE A 504 4.36 17.51 -27.49
CA PHE A 504 2.99 17.94 -27.18
C PHE A 504 2.73 18.40 -25.74
N SER A 505 3.76 18.65 -24.92
CA SER A 505 3.58 19.06 -23.51
C SER A 505 3.39 20.57 -23.29
N SER A 506 3.57 21.40 -24.32
CA SER A 506 3.50 22.86 -24.20
C SER A 506 2.05 23.32 -24.06
N THR A 507 1.71 23.83 -22.88
CA THR A 507 0.36 24.30 -22.58
C THR A 507 -0.02 25.48 -23.47
N PRO A 508 -1.31 25.66 -23.79
CA PRO A 508 -1.75 26.77 -24.64
C PRO A 508 -1.35 28.12 -24.04
N ALA A 509 -0.90 29.07 -24.88
CA ALA A 509 -0.45 30.38 -24.43
C ALA A 509 -1.53 31.18 -23.65
N GLY A 510 -2.81 30.86 -23.86
CA GLY A 510 -3.94 31.47 -23.16
C GLY A 510 -4.33 30.79 -21.84
N ALA A 511 -3.58 29.77 -21.37
CA ALA A 511 -3.88 29.07 -20.14
C ALA A 511 -3.87 30.03 -18.93
N GLN A 512 -4.97 30.02 -18.17
CA GLN A 512 -5.14 30.82 -16.96
C GLN A 512 -4.39 30.22 -15.76
N GLN A 513 -4.20 28.91 -15.78
CA GLN A 513 -3.44 28.15 -14.79
C GLN A 513 -2.51 27.20 -15.52
N GLN A 514 -1.25 27.15 -15.10
CA GLN A 514 -0.29 26.21 -15.62
C GLN A 514 -0.47 24.86 -14.90
N PRO A 515 -0.91 23.79 -15.59
CA PRO A 515 -0.98 22.48 -15.01
C PRO A 515 0.43 21.91 -14.76
N THR A 516 0.60 21.20 -13.66
CA THR A 516 1.88 20.60 -13.28
C THR A 516 2.09 19.30 -14.06
N PRO A 517 3.23 19.09 -14.75
CA PRO A 517 3.57 17.80 -15.32
C PRO A 517 3.51 16.70 -14.27
N PHE A 518 2.96 15.55 -14.64
CA PHE A 518 2.81 14.39 -13.77
C PHE A 518 3.48 13.18 -14.43
N ASP A 519 4.16 12.36 -13.63
CA ASP A 519 4.62 11.03 -14.02
C ASP A 519 4.04 10.05 -13.01
N LEU A 520 3.28 9.07 -13.51
CA LEU A 520 2.73 8.01 -12.70
C LEU A 520 3.86 7.11 -12.21
N HIS A 521 3.98 6.99 -10.89
CA HIS A 521 4.82 5.98 -10.28
C HIS A 521 4.11 5.40 -9.06
N VAL A 522 3.79 4.11 -9.12
CA VAL A 522 3.23 3.35 -8.01
C VAL A 522 4.38 2.77 -7.21
N GLU A 523 4.37 3.00 -5.90
CA GLU A 523 5.41 2.48 -5.01
C GLU A 523 5.52 0.94 -5.11
N GLU A 524 6.75 0.42 -5.05
CA GLU A 524 6.99 -1.02 -5.18
C GLU A 524 6.26 -1.81 -4.10
N GLN A 525 6.18 -1.29 -2.88
CA GLN A 525 5.41 -1.89 -1.79
C GLN A 525 3.95 -2.12 -2.20
N LYS A 526 3.28 -1.10 -2.75
CA LYS A 526 1.88 -1.21 -3.18
C LYS A 526 1.67 -2.24 -4.27
N LEU A 527 2.64 -2.39 -5.18
CA LEU A 527 2.61 -3.46 -6.19
C LEU A 527 2.81 -4.85 -5.59
N GLN A 528 3.69 -4.99 -4.61
CA GLN A 528 3.91 -6.27 -3.93
C GLN A 528 2.71 -6.67 -3.07
N GLU A 529 2.08 -5.72 -2.38
CA GLU A 529 0.82 -5.93 -1.66
C GLU A 529 -0.29 -6.38 -2.61
N PHE A 530 -0.46 -5.68 -3.74
CA PHE A 530 -1.38 -6.09 -4.80
C PHE A 530 -1.09 -7.52 -5.30
N LYS A 531 0.16 -7.84 -5.65
CA LYS A 531 0.56 -9.18 -6.10
C LYS A 531 0.31 -10.26 -5.04
N THR A 532 0.52 -9.92 -3.78
CA THR A 532 0.29 -10.83 -2.64
C THR A 532 -1.20 -11.13 -2.50
N LEU A 533 -2.06 -10.11 -2.47
CA LEU A 533 -3.51 -10.27 -2.42
C LEU A 533 -4.04 -11.00 -3.66
N LEU A 534 -3.47 -10.75 -4.84
CA LEU A 534 -3.82 -11.46 -6.06
C LEU A 534 -3.52 -12.96 -5.95
N LYS A 535 -2.33 -13.33 -5.44
CA LYS A 535 -1.96 -14.74 -5.20
C LYS A 535 -2.90 -15.40 -4.18
N LEU A 536 -3.17 -14.73 -3.06
CA LEU A 536 -3.99 -15.26 -1.96
C LEU A 536 -5.49 -15.34 -2.28
N SER A 537 -5.99 -14.48 -3.16
CA SER A 537 -7.44 -14.41 -3.46
C SER A 537 -7.97 -15.72 -4.03
N PRO A 538 -8.94 -16.38 -3.37
CA PRO A 538 -9.47 -17.65 -3.85
C PRO A 538 -10.32 -17.46 -5.11
N VAL A 539 -10.38 -18.51 -5.93
CA VAL A 539 -11.37 -18.62 -7.02
C VAL A 539 -12.51 -19.50 -6.53
N ALA A 540 -13.76 -19.11 -6.82
CA ALA A 540 -14.93 -19.88 -6.46
C ALA A 540 -14.86 -21.33 -6.96
N LYS A 541 -15.53 -22.26 -6.26
CA LYS A 541 -15.67 -23.65 -6.71
C LYS A 541 -16.47 -23.72 -8.02
N ASP A 542 -16.36 -24.85 -8.71
CA ASP A 542 -17.20 -25.15 -9.86
C ASP A 542 -18.68 -25.11 -9.48
N THR A 543 -19.48 -24.49 -10.35
CA THR A 543 -20.94 -24.42 -10.29
C THR A 543 -21.49 -24.72 -11.69
N TYR A 544 -22.80 -24.89 -11.83
CA TYR A 544 -23.39 -25.06 -13.16
C TYR A 544 -23.17 -23.80 -14.01
N GLU A 545 -23.31 -22.62 -13.39
CA GLU A 545 -23.26 -21.30 -13.99
C GLU A 545 -21.85 -20.97 -14.50
N ASN A 546 -20.84 -21.05 -13.62
CA ASN A 546 -19.46 -20.69 -13.97
C ASN A 546 -18.72 -21.76 -14.79
N LYS A 547 -19.40 -22.85 -15.17
CA LYS A 547 -18.92 -23.85 -16.14
C LYS A 547 -19.47 -23.63 -17.55
N GLN A 548 -20.45 -22.74 -17.73
CA GLN A 548 -20.90 -22.35 -19.07
C GLN A 548 -19.83 -21.43 -19.66
N ASP A 549 -19.03 -21.96 -20.58
CA ASP A 549 -17.99 -21.21 -21.27
C ASP A 549 -18.30 -21.17 -22.77
N GLU A 550 -18.75 -20.00 -23.24
CA GLU A 550 -18.96 -19.71 -24.66
C GLU A 550 -17.76 -18.94 -25.25
N GLY A 551 -16.56 -19.16 -24.68
CA GLY A 551 -15.26 -18.66 -25.16
C GLY A 551 -14.53 -17.82 -24.11
N SER A 552 -15.21 -16.83 -23.52
CA SER A 552 -14.62 -15.95 -22.49
C SER A 552 -15.61 -15.52 -21.41
N HIS A 553 -16.87 -15.31 -21.79
CA HIS A 553 -18.00 -15.11 -20.88
C HIS A 553 -19.17 -15.96 -21.36
N GLY A 554 -20.00 -16.42 -20.43
CA GLY A 554 -21.23 -17.13 -20.72
C GLY A 554 -22.45 -16.31 -20.31
N LYS A 555 -23.63 -16.90 -20.51
CA LYS A 555 -24.92 -16.32 -20.11
C LYS A 555 -25.01 -15.85 -18.66
N PHE A 556 -24.20 -16.43 -17.76
CA PHE A 556 -24.21 -16.14 -16.33
C PHE A 556 -22.99 -15.33 -15.84
N GLY A 557 -22.25 -14.71 -16.76
CA GLY A 557 -21.04 -13.93 -16.46
C GLY A 557 -19.76 -14.67 -16.86
N VAL A 558 -18.64 -14.27 -16.25
CA VAL A 558 -17.32 -14.87 -16.52
C VAL A 558 -17.26 -16.36 -16.18
N SER A 559 -16.60 -17.15 -17.03
CA SER A 559 -16.36 -18.56 -16.72
C SER A 559 -15.29 -18.68 -15.63
N ARG A 560 -15.38 -19.76 -14.83
CA ARG A 560 -14.33 -20.05 -13.84
C ARG A 560 -12.99 -20.30 -14.52
N GLN A 561 -13.00 -20.95 -15.68
CA GLN A 561 -11.80 -21.22 -16.45
C GLN A 561 -11.11 -19.91 -16.84
N TRP A 562 -11.86 -18.94 -17.35
CA TRP A 562 -11.33 -17.62 -17.68
C TRP A 562 -10.71 -16.92 -16.46
N ILE A 563 -11.36 -16.98 -15.29
CA ILE A 563 -10.81 -16.40 -14.04
C ILE A 563 -9.52 -17.10 -13.62
N VAL A 564 -9.45 -18.42 -13.69
CA VAL A 564 -8.25 -19.19 -13.33
C VAL A 564 -7.08 -18.83 -14.27
N ASP A 565 -7.33 -18.84 -15.58
CA ASP A 565 -6.30 -18.55 -16.58
C ASP A 565 -5.85 -17.10 -16.53
N THR A 566 -6.79 -16.17 -16.35
CA THR A 566 -6.48 -14.74 -16.23
C THR A 566 -5.73 -14.44 -14.95
N LYS A 567 -6.12 -15.03 -13.80
CA LYS A 567 -5.36 -14.91 -12.55
C LYS A 567 -3.92 -15.39 -12.74
N LYS A 568 -3.74 -16.52 -13.43
CA LYS A 568 -2.40 -17.05 -13.71
C LYS A 568 -1.58 -16.08 -14.56
N GLU A 569 -2.14 -15.59 -15.66
CA GLU A 569 -1.47 -14.59 -16.52
C GLU A 569 -1.12 -13.31 -15.76
N TRP A 570 -2.04 -12.84 -14.91
CA TRP A 570 -1.88 -11.62 -14.12
C TRP A 570 -0.78 -11.75 -13.05
N VAL A 571 -0.62 -12.93 -12.46
CA VAL A 571 0.45 -13.22 -11.50
C VAL A 571 1.81 -13.44 -12.19
N GLU A 572 1.82 -14.15 -13.31
CA GLU A 572 3.07 -14.67 -13.90
C GLU A 572 3.69 -13.76 -14.96
N LYS A 573 2.90 -12.96 -15.68
CA LYS A 573 3.36 -12.28 -16.90
C LYS A 573 2.98 -10.81 -17.02
N PHE A 574 1.85 -10.40 -16.44
CA PHE A 574 1.46 -8.99 -16.47
C PHE A 574 2.47 -8.13 -15.72
N ASP A 575 2.88 -7.02 -16.33
CA ASP A 575 3.95 -6.15 -15.84
C ASP A 575 3.46 -4.70 -15.78
N TRP A 576 3.05 -4.28 -14.58
CA TRP A 576 2.57 -2.92 -14.35
C TRP A 576 3.58 -1.84 -14.70
N ARG A 577 4.90 -2.10 -14.57
CA ARG A 577 5.93 -1.09 -14.88
C ARG A 577 5.92 -0.71 -16.36
N LYS A 578 5.62 -1.65 -17.25
CA LYS A 578 5.46 -1.35 -18.69
C LYS A 578 4.23 -0.48 -18.96
N GLU A 579 3.16 -0.67 -18.20
CA GLU A 579 1.96 0.15 -18.32
C GLU A 579 2.20 1.56 -17.76
N GLU A 580 2.93 1.70 -16.66
CA GLU A 580 3.40 3.00 -16.19
C GLU A 580 4.26 3.72 -17.24
N ASP A 581 5.24 3.02 -17.84
CA ASP A 581 6.07 3.58 -18.90
C ASP A 581 5.23 4.03 -20.10
N ARG A 582 4.23 3.22 -20.48
CA ARG A 582 3.29 3.56 -21.56
C ARG A 582 2.48 4.80 -21.21
N ILE A 583 1.92 4.88 -20.00
CA ILE A 583 1.17 6.05 -19.51
C ILE A 583 2.07 7.29 -19.54
N ASN A 584 3.27 7.18 -18.98
CA ASN A 584 4.24 8.26 -18.89
C ASN A 584 4.85 8.63 -20.25
N SER A 585 4.68 7.81 -21.29
CA SER A 585 5.09 8.19 -22.65
C SER A 585 4.24 9.31 -23.25
N PHE A 586 3.10 9.64 -22.64
CA PHE A 586 2.24 10.77 -22.99
C PHE A 586 2.48 11.95 -22.04
N PRO A 587 2.19 13.20 -22.46
CA PRO A 587 2.10 14.33 -21.54
C PRO A 587 0.94 14.11 -20.55
N ASN A 588 1.28 13.86 -19.29
CA ASN A 588 0.36 13.71 -18.17
C ASN A 588 0.49 14.95 -17.28
N PHE A 589 -0.62 15.37 -16.68
CA PHE A 589 -0.66 16.56 -15.86
C PHE A 589 -1.60 16.41 -14.67
N LYS A 590 -1.37 17.23 -13.64
CA LYS A 590 -2.32 17.51 -12.56
C LYS A 590 -2.54 19.01 -12.41
N THR A 591 -3.77 19.40 -12.10
CA THR A 591 -4.10 20.78 -11.75
C THR A 591 -5.21 20.84 -10.71
N THR A 592 -5.10 21.77 -9.77
CA THR A 592 -6.13 21.99 -8.75
C THR A 592 -7.22 22.91 -9.28
N ILE A 593 -8.46 22.41 -9.31
CA ILE A 593 -9.65 23.16 -9.73
C ILE A 593 -10.45 23.57 -8.50
N LYS A 594 -10.65 24.89 -8.34
CA LYS A 594 -11.48 25.45 -7.27
C LYS A 594 -12.96 25.41 -7.63
N ASP A 595 -13.77 24.80 -6.77
CA ASP A 595 -15.20 24.72 -6.93
C ASP A 595 -15.94 25.96 -6.37
N ASP A 596 -17.20 26.14 -6.75
CA ASP A 596 -18.02 27.30 -6.37
C ASP A 596 -18.38 27.31 -4.89
N ASP A 597 -18.38 26.14 -4.24
CA ASP A 597 -18.67 25.97 -2.81
C ASP A 597 -17.43 25.78 -1.96
N SER A 598 -16.32 26.42 -2.35
CA SER A 598 -15.03 26.47 -1.65
C SER A 598 -14.21 25.16 -1.62
N GLY A 599 -14.74 24.04 -2.14
CA GLY A 599 -13.95 22.83 -2.39
C GLY A 599 -12.83 23.04 -3.42
N SER A 600 -11.77 22.25 -3.34
CA SER A 600 -10.72 22.21 -4.37
C SER A 600 -10.43 20.76 -4.72
N TYR A 601 -10.30 20.47 -6.01
CA TYR A 601 -10.17 19.11 -6.53
C TYR A 601 -8.97 19.04 -7.47
N ASP A 602 -8.03 18.14 -7.19
CA ASP A 602 -6.91 17.86 -8.08
C ASP A 602 -7.39 16.98 -9.22
N VAL A 603 -7.27 17.48 -10.44
CA VAL A 603 -7.69 16.79 -11.65
C VAL A 603 -6.47 16.34 -12.42
N HIS A 604 -6.35 15.03 -12.61
CA HIS A 604 -5.40 14.42 -13.51
C HIS A 604 -5.94 14.41 -14.95
N PHE A 605 -5.07 14.65 -15.93
CA PHE A 605 -5.40 14.47 -17.33
C PHE A 605 -4.18 14.17 -18.19
N VAL A 606 -4.39 13.40 -19.26
CA VAL A 606 -3.43 13.29 -20.37
C VAL A 606 -3.82 14.27 -21.47
N ALA A 607 -2.83 14.84 -22.15
CA ALA A 607 -3.10 15.79 -23.23
C ALA A 607 -2.10 15.70 -24.38
N LEU A 608 -2.58 16.06 -25.58
CA LEU A 608 -1.75 16.48 -26.69
C LEU A 608 -2.06 17.94 -26.99
N PHE A 609 -1.17 18.84 -26.58
CA PHE A 609 -1.31 20.26 -26.91
C PHE A 609 -0.64 20.57 -28.25
N SER A 610 -1.38 21.30 -29.10
CA SER A 610 -0.87 21.89 -30.32
C SER A 610 -0.20 23.24 -30.07
N ASN A 611 0.79 23.58 -30.89
CA ASN A 611 1.40 24.91 -30.95
C ASN A 611 0.61 25.87 -31.87
N LYS A 612 -0.39 25.37 -32.60
CA LYS A 612 -1.23 26.20 -33.47
C LYS A 612 -2.16 27.07 -32.63
N SER A 613 -2.16 28.38 -32.89
CA SER A 613 -3.04 29.33 -32.21
C SER A 613 -4.53 29.14 -32.54
N ASP A 614 -4.82 28.49 -33.67
CA ASP A 614 -6.18 28.15 -34.15
C ASP A 614 -6.55 26.69 -33.86
N ALA A 615 -5.79 25.96 -33.03
CA ALA A 615 -6.12 24.59 -32.68
C ALA A 615 -7.44 24.50 -31.89
N ILE A 616 -8.28 23.55 -32.26
CA ILE A 616 -9.61 23.37 -31.68
C ILE A 616 -9.50 22.53 -30.39
N PRO A 617 -9.95 23.02 -29.23
CA PRO A 617 -9.91 22.23 -28.00
C PRO A 617 -11.03 21.18 -27.97
N ILE A 618 -10.66 19.93 -27.74
CA ILE A 618 -11.58 18.79 -27.63
C ILE A 618 -11.27 17.99 -26.37
N ALA A 619 -12.23 17.93 -25.45
CA ALA A 619 -12.14 17.09 -24.25
C ALA A 619 -12.80 15.74 -24.47
N PHE A 620 -12.14 14.65 -24.06
CA PHE A 620 -12.61 13.27 -24.17
C PHE A 620 -12.89 12.71 -22.78
N PHE A 621 -14.16 12.42 -22.48
CA PHE A 621 -14.58 11.92 -21.17
C PHE A 621 -14.90 10.43 -21.24
N HIS A 622 -14.20 9.65 -20.41
CA HIS A 622 -14.44 8.21 -20.22
C HIS A 622 -15.67 7.98 -19.30
N GLY A 623 -16.02 6.72 -19.09
CA GLY A 623 -17.00 6.32 -18.06
C GLY A 623 -16.53 5.14 -17.21
N TRP A 624 -17.45 4.30 -16.75
CA TRP A 624 -17.19 3.09 -15.96
C TRP A 624 -17.45 1.83 -16.80
N PRO A 625 -16.60 0.79 -16.72
CA PRO A 625 -15.43 0.66 -15.85
C PRO A 625 -14.14 1.23 -16.45
N GLY A 626 -14.22 2.08 -17.49
CA GLY A 626 -13.04 2.62 -18.16
C GLY A 626 -12.30 3.74 -17.42
N SER A 627 -11.24 4.24 -18.05
CA SER A 627 -10.42 5.33 -17.53
C SER A 627 -9.83 6.17 -18.67
N PHE A 628 -8.98 7.14 -18.34
CA PHE A 628 -8.22 7.89 -19.35
C PHE A 628 -7.36 6.97 -20.26
N LEU A 629 -7.07 5.74 -19.83
CA LEU A 629 -6.35 4.75 -20.63
C LEU A 629 -7.05 4.40 -21.94
N GLU A 630 -8.39 4.52 -21.99
CA GLU A 630 -9.20 4.26 -23.17
C GLU A 630 -8.79 5.12 -24.37
N PHE A 631 -8.28 6.32 -24.11
CA PHE A 631 -7.95 7.29 -25.15
C PHE A 631 -6.48 7.22 -25.61
N LEU A 632 -5.62 6.48 -24.93
CA LEU A 632 -4.20 6.38 -25.31
C LEU A 632 -4.01 5.81 -26.73
N PRO A 633 -4.73 4.76 -27.18
CA PRO A 633 -4.64 4.30 -28.56
C PRO A 633 -5.01 5.38 -29.59
N LEU A 634 -6.06 6.17 -29.30
CA LEU A 634 -6.46 7.29 -30.15
C LEU A 634 -5.37 8.38 -30.18
N MET A 635 -4.79 8.72 -29.03
CA MET A 635 -3.70 9.69 -28.94
C MET A 635 -2.44 9.20 -29.68
N ASP A 636 -2.15 7.90 -29.66
CA ASP A 636 -1.06 7.31 -30.46
C ASP A 636 -1.28 7.52 -31.97
N LEU A 637 -2.52 7.37 -32.47
CA LEU A 637 -2.84 7.66 -33.87
C LEU A 637 -2.55 9.13 -34.23
N LEU A 638 -2.88 10.05 -33.32
CA LEU A 638 -2.64 11.47 -33.52
C LEU A 638 -1.15 11.82 -33.49
N ARG A 639 -0.39 11.26 -32.54
CA ARG A 639 1.06 11.44 -32.48
C ARG A 639 1.79 10.86 -33.70
N LYS A 640 1.24 9.80 -34.32
CA LYS A 640 1.78 9.25 -35.58
C LYS A 640 1.44 10.11 -36.79
N LYS A 641 0.28 10.78 -36.80
CA LYS A 641 -0.22 11.59 -37.93
C LYS A 641 0.29 13.04 -37.89
N TYR A 642 0.53 13.59 -36.70
CA TYR A 642 0.81 15.01 -36.50
C TYR A 642 2.06 15.25 -35.65
N THR A 643 2.56 16.48 -35.70
CA THR A 643 3.56 17.06 -34.80
C THR A 643 2.88 18.15 -33.96
N PRO A 644 3.50 18.68 -32.89
CA PRO A 644 2.92 19.78 -32.13
C PRO A 644 2.53 20.98 -33.01
N ASP A 645 3.29 21.28 -34.06
CA ASP A 645 3.03 22.42 -34.95
C ASP A 645 1.96 22.15 -36.03
N THR A 646 1.61 20.87 -36.27
CA THR A 646 0.67 20.50 -37.34
C THR A 646 -0.65 19.93 -36.82
N LEU A 647 -0.73 19.55 -35.55
CA LEU A 647 -1.95 19.05 -34.94
C LEU A 647 -3.00 20.19 -34.93
N PRO A 648 -4.18 20.03 -35.56
CA PRO A 648 -5.19 21.09 -35.58
C PRO A 648 -6.09 21.11 -34.33
N TYR A 649 -5.73 20.35 -33.29
CA TYR A 649 -6.54 20.12 -32.11
C TYR A 649 -5.70 20.25 -30.84
N HIS A 650 -6.30 20.69 -29.74
CA HIS A 650 -5.85 20.31 -28.40
C HIS A 650 -6.69 19.12 -27.95
N ILE A 651 -6.05 18.02 -27.58
CA ILE A 651 -6.74 16.81 -27.10
C ILE A 651 -6.51 16.72 -25.60
N ILE A 652 -7.59 16.64 -24.83
CA ILE A 652 -7.55 16.56 -23.36
C ILE A 652 -8.40 15.38 -22.93
N ALA A 653 -7.81 14.41 -22.25
CA ALA A 653 -8.52 13.26 -21.68
C ALA A 653 -8.31 13.22 -20.16
N PRO A 654 -9.20 13.87 -19.39
CA PRO A 654 -9.11 13.89 -17.93
C PRO A 654 -9.60 12.59 -17.32
N SER A 655 -8.99 12.23 -16.19
CA SER A 655 -9.63 11.32 -15.23
C SER A 655 -10.76 12.07 -14.54
N LEU A 656 -11.99 11.54 -14.62
CA LEU A 656 -13.12 12.13 -13.90
C LEU A 656 -12.87 12.12 -12.38
N PRO A 657 -13.41 13.07 -11.59
CA PRO A 657 -13.35 13.00 -10.13
C PRO A 657 -13.89 11.66 -9.62
N GLY A 658 -13.14 11.01 -8.74
CA GLY A 658 -13.38 9.64 -8.25
C GLY A 658 -12.85 8.52 -9.14
N PHE A 659 -12.13 8.83 -10.22
CA PHE A 659 -11.54 7.84 -11.11
C PHE A 659 -10.03 8.02 -11.20
N GLY A 660 -9.31 6.89 -11.22
CA GLY A 660 -7.88 6.84 -11.48
C GLY A 660 -7.10 7.80 -10.58
N LEU A 661 -6.53 8.83 -11.18
CA LEU A 661 -5.53 9.71 -10.56
C LEU A 661 -6.06 11.08 -10.14
N SER A 662 -7.36 11.34 -10.33
CA SER A 662 -8.05 12.56 -9.88
C SER A 662 -8.57 12.41 -8.45
N SER A 663 -8.78 13.53 -7.75
CA SER A 663 -9.37 13.54 -6.41
C SER A 663 -10.70 12.80 -6.33
N ASP A 664 -10.93 12.19 -5.18
CA ASP A 664 -12.21 11.58 -4.86
C ASP A 664 -13.31 12.64 -4.65
N PRO A 665 -14.59 12.25 -4.85
CA PRO A 665 -15.71 13.02 -4.37
C PRO A 665 -15.59 13.27 -2.85
N PRO A 666 -16.12 14.40 -2.36
CA PRO A 666 -16.03 14.78 -0.96
C PRO A 666 -16.77 13.79 -0.06
N LEU A 667 -16.24 13.53 1.14
CA LEU A 667 -16.86 12.63 2.11
C LEU A 667 -18.08 13.26 2.82
N GLN A 668 -18.14 14.59 2.84
CA GLN A 668 -19.08 15.36 3.66
C GLN A 668 -20.36 15.76 2.92
N LYS A 669 -20.44 15.55 1.60
CA LYS A 669 -21.62 15.88 0.78
C LYS A 669 -21.80 14.90 -0.38
N ASP A 670 -23.04 14.82 -0.86
CA ASP A 670 -23.35 14.09 -2.09
C ASP A 670 -22.65 14.73 -3.31
N TRP A 671 -22.35 13.92 -4.31
CA TRP A 671 -21.63 14.31 -5.52
C TRP A 671 -22.30 13.72 -6.75
N LYS A 672 -22.47 14.57 -7.78
CA LYS A 672 -23.34 14.29 -8.92
C LYS A 672 -22.64 14.52 -10.27
N VAL A 673 -23.27 14.03 -11.34
CA VAL A 673 -22.91 14.29 -12.75
C VAL A 673 -22.74 15.79 -13.00
N ALA A 674 -23.60 16.62 -12.42
CA ALA A 674 -23.50 18.08 -12.55
C ALA A 674 -22.25 18.66 -11.88
N ASP A 675 -21.81 18.10 -10.75
CA ASP A 675 -20.61 18.52 -10.04
C ASP A 675 -19.37 18.15 -10.84
N THR A 676 -19.27 16.90 -11.30
CA THR A 676 -18.19 16.48 -12.21
C THR A 676 -18.16 17.33 -13.48
N SER A 677 -19.32 17.59 -14.09
CA SER A 677 -19.43 18.44 -15.29
C SER A 677 -18.92 19.86 -15.05
N ARG A 678 -19.20 20.42 -13.87
CA ARG A 678 -18.71 21.75 -13.47
C ARG A 678 -17.20 21.76 -13.28
N ILE A 679 -16.63 20.77 -12.61
CA ILE A 679 -15.18 20.64 -12.43
C ILE A 679 -14.47 20.46 -13.79
N MET A 680 -14.99 19.61 -14.67
CA MET A 680 -14.41 19.40 -16.00
C MET A 680 -14.56 20.64 -16.90
N HIS A 681 -15.66 21.37 -16.83
CA HIS A 681 -15.80 22.66 -17.51
C HIS A 681 -14.74 23.66 -17.02
N LYS A 682 -14.58 23.80 -15.71
CA LYS A 682 -13.57 24.68 -15.11
C LYS A 682 -12.14 24.29 -15.45
N LEU A 683 -11.83 22.99 -15.56
CA LEU A 683 -10.56 22.51 -16.09
C LEU A 683 -10.29 23.13 -17.47
N LEU A 684 -11.24 23.04 -18.39
CA LEU A 684 -11.06 23.57 -19.76
C LEU A 684 -10.93 25.09 -19.78
N LEU A 685 -11.65 25.80 -18.92
CA LEU A 685 -11.46 27.25 -18.75
C LEU A 685 -10.07 27.58 -18.21
N SER A 686 -9.57 26.83 -17.22
CA SER A 686 -8.24 27.03 -16.64
C SER A 686 -7.12 26.83 -17.65
N LEU A 687 -7.33 25.97 -18.66
CA LEU A 687 -6.42 25.74 -19.79
C LEU A 687 -6.54 26.82 -20.88
N GLY A 688 -7.38 27.83 -20.70
CA GLY A 688 -7.49 28.99 -21.59
C GLY A 688 -8.55 28.87 -22.68
N PHE A 689 -9.39 27.84 -22.64
CA PHE A 689 -10.36 27.57 -23.70
C PHE A 689 -11.70 28.31 -23.54
N GLY A 690 -11.82 29.22 -22.57
CA GLY A 690 -13.03 30.02 -22.38
C GLY A 690 -13.36 30.92 -23.58
N PRO A 691 -12.43 31.80 -24.01
CA PRO A 691 -12.68 32.74 -25.11
C PRO A 691 -12.92 32.05 -26.47
N SER A 692 -12.15 31.01 -26.79
CA SER A 692 -12.31 30.22 -28.02
C SER A 692 -13.55 29.30 -27.97
N GLY A 693 -13.97 28.91 -26.77
CA GLY A 693 -14.81 27.75 -26.56
C GLY A 693 -14.04 26.44 -26.71
N TYR A 694 -14.78 25.34 -26.58
CA TYR A 694 -14.27 23.97 -26.72
C TYR A 694 -15.39 23.00 -27.14
N LEU A 695 -15.00 21.81 -27.60
CA LEU A 695 -15.88 20.68 -27.89
C LEU A 695 -15.68 19.57 -26.85
N VAL A 696 -16.70 18.74 -26.67
CA VAL A 696 -16.63 17.58 -25.76
C VAL A 696 -17.01 16.31 -26.50
N GLN A 697 -16.31 15.23 -26.19
CA GLN A 697 -16.56 13.88 -26.68
C GLN A 697 -16.79 12.98 -25.47
N GLY A 698 -17.76 12.07 -25.54
CA GLY A 698 -17.98 11.12 -24.45
C GLY A 698 -18.71 9.83 -24.83
N GLY A 699 -18.26 8.74 -24.20
CA GLY A 699 -18.99 7.47 -24.09
C GLY A 699 -19.44 7.22 -22.66
N ASP A 700 -20.28 6.21 -22.42
CA ASP A 700 -20.74 5.79 -21.09
C ASP A 700 -21.13 6.99 -20.17
N ILE A 701 -20.67 7.06 -18.91
CA ILE A 701 -20.88 8.20 -18.00
C ILE A 701 -20.33 9.51 -18.60
N GLY A 702 -19.22 9.45 -19.34
CA GLY A 702 -18.66 10.58 -20.08
C GLY A 702 -19.64 11.19 -21.08
N SER A 703 -20.61 10.43 -21.59
CA SER A 703 -21.72 10.96 -22.40
C SER A 703 -22.69 11.83 -21.58
N LEU A 704 -22.94 11.45 -20.33
CA LEU A 704 -23.78 12.21 -19.39
C LEU A 704 -23.10 13.53 -19.03
N ILE A 705 -21.78 13.48 -18.77
CA ILE A 705 -20.95 14.65 -18.52
C ILE A 705 -20.91 15.58 -19.74
N SER A 706 -20.64 15.03 -20.93
CA SER A 706 -20.63 15.78 -22.18
C SER A 706 -21.97 16.48 -22.45
N ARG A 707 -23.08 15.77 -22.23
CA ARG A 707 -24.43 16.31 -22.38
C ARG A 707 -24.73 17.41 -21.37
N GLU A 708 -24.41 17.20 -20.10
CA GLU A 708 -24.62 18.22 -19.08
C GLU A 708 -23.80 19.48 -19.37
N ILE A 709 -22.55 19.34 -19.80
CA ILE A 709 -21.70 20.47 -20.20
C ILE A 709 -22.29 21.19 -21.41
N ALA A 710 -22.65 20.46 -22.47
CA ALA A 710 -23.19 21.04 -23.69
C ALA A 710 -24.54 21.73 -23.46
N ALA A 711 -25.40 21.18 -22.60
CA ALA A 711 -26.69 21.77 -22.25
C ALA A 711 -26.56 23.02 -21.37
N THR A 712 -25.48 23.15 -20.59
CA THR A 712 -25.39 24.15 -19.50
C THR A 712 -24.46 25.31 -19.81
N TYR A 713 -23.28 25.07 -20.40
CA TYR A 713 -22.23 26.09 -20.52
C TYR A 713 -22.09 26.61 -21.94
N VAL A 714 -22.10 27.93 -22.15
CA VAL A 714 -22.08 28.58 -23.48
C VAL A 714 -20.73 28.45 -24.21
N GLU A 715 -19.67 28.19 -23.46
CA GLU A 715 -18.31 27.96 -23.93
C GLU A 715 -18.19 26.62 -24.66
N CYS A 716 -18.95 25.61 -24.24
CA CYS A 716 -19.06 24.36 -24.96
C CYS A 716 -19.83 24.57 -26.27
N LYS A 717 -19.20 24.32 -27.42
CA LYS A 717 -19.77 24.58 -28.75
C LYS A 717 -20.55 23.40 -29.33
N GLY A 718 -20.35 22.20 -28.79
CA GLY A 718 -21.03 20.99 -29.23
C GLY A 718 -20.53 19.75 -28.51
N MET A 719 -21.26 18.65 -28.63
CA MET A 719 -20.88 17.35 -28.09
C MET A 719 -20.85 16.26 -29.15
N HIS A 720 -19.94 15.31 -29.04
CA HIS A 720 -19.92 14.10 -29.86
C HIS A 720 -20.03 12.86 -28.96
N LEU A 721 -21.05 12.05 -29.17
CA LEU A 721 -21.31 10.88 -28.34
C LEU A 721 -21.12 9.58 -29.12
N ASN A 722 -20.59 8.56 -28.46
CA ASN A 722 -20.64 7.17 -28.95
C ASN A 722 -21.57 6.29 -28.07
N PHE A 723 -22.07 6.85 -26.98
CA PHE A 723 -23.15 6.30 -26.15
C PHE A 723 -24.25 7.36 -26.01
N MET A 724 -25.42 7.11 -26.59
CA MET A 724 -26.52 8.07 -26.58
C MET A 724 -27.54 7.73 -25.49
N HIS A 725 -27.13 7.95 -24.23
CA HIS A 725 -28.01 7.66 -23.10
C HIS A 725 -29.17 8.65 -23.01
N SER A 726 -30.38 8.12 -22.81
CA SER A 726 -31.53 8.91 -22.41
C SER A 726 -32.48 8.09 -21.55
N ARG A 727 -32.93 8.69 -20.44
CA ARG A 727 -33.99 8.11 -19.63
C ARG A 727 -35.29 8.06 -20.44
N ASN A 728 -36.05 6.98 -20.27
CA ASN A 728 -37.31 6.73 -20.97
C ASN A 728 -37.19 6.86 -22.50
N ILE A 729 -36.04 6.52 -23.10
CA ILE A 729 -35.85 6.75 -24.54
C ILE A 729 -36.90 6.04 -25.42
N GLN A 730 -37.45 4.92 -24.95
CA GLN A 730 -38.54 4.20 -25.61
C GLN A 730 -39.85 5.01 -25.69
N SER A 731 -40.10 5.94 -24.76
CA SER A 731 -41.30 6.80 -24.82
C SER A 731 -41.24 7.81 -25.97
N TYR A 732 -40.07 7.98 -26.59
CA TYR A 732 -39.93 8.79 -27.78
C TYR A 732 -40.26 8.03 -29.06
N SER A 733 -40.47 6.71 -29.01
CA SER A 733 -40.81 5.93 -30.22
C SER A 733 -42.09 6.42 -30.90
N SER A 734 -42.09 6.46 -32.23
CA SER A 734 -43.25 6.74 -33.06
C SER A 734 -43.39 5.69 -34.16
N PRO A 735 -44.61 5.27 -34.55
CA PRO A 735 -44.83 4.45 -35.73
C PRO A 735 -44.28 5.05 -37.03
N GLU A 736 -44.04 6.37 -37.06
CA GLU A 736 -43.50 7.11 -38.20
C GLU A 736 -41.96 7.14 -38.22
N ASP A 737 -41.28 6.63 -37.18
CA ASP A 737 -39.82 6.62 -37.11
C ASP A 737 -39.25 5.70 -38.21
N ASN A 738 -38.37 6.24 -39.05
CA ASN A 738 -37.64 5.45 -40.03
C ASN A 738 -36.46 4.74 -39.34
N ILE A 739 -36.64 3.46 -39.03
CA ILE A 739 -35.66 2.63 -38.30
C ILE A 739 -35.17 1.52 -39.22
N SER A 740 -33.86 1.50 -39.47
CA SER A 740 -33.19 0.47 -40.28
C SER A 740 -33.16 -0.90 -39.59
N GLU A 741 -32.88 -1.97 -40.35
CA GLU A 741 -32.74 -3.32 -39.77
C GLU A 741 -31.59 -3.42 -38.76
N ALA A 742 -30.50 -2.68 -38.96
CA ALA A 742 -29.40 -2.61 -37.99
C ALA A 742 -29.86 -1.94 -36.67
N GLU A 743 -30.60 -0.84 -36.76
CA GLU A 743 -31.14 -0.15 -35.59
C GLU A 743 -32.21 -0.97 -34.87
N LYS A 744 -33.01 -1.79 -35.58
CA LYS A 744 -33.94 -2.75 -34.95
C LYS A 744 -33.20 -3.79 -34.11
N LYS A 745 -32.09 -4.34 -34.61
CA LYS A 745 -31.21 -5.23 -33.84
C LYS A 745 -30.61 -4.50 -32.63
N GLY A 746 -30.25 -3.23 -32.80
CA GLY A 746 -29.80 -2.38 -31.71
C GLY A 746 -30.85 -2.19 -30.61
N ILE A 747 -32.12 -1.95 -30.97
CA ILE A 747 -33.23 -1.89 -30.01
C ILE A 747 -33.41 -3.22 -29.27
N GLN A 748 -33.29 -4.35 -29.97
CA GLN A 748 -33.36 -5.66 -29.34
C GLN A 748 -32.25 -5.84 -28.30
N ARG A 749 -31.00 -5.49 -28.66
CA ARG A 749 -29.84 -5.54 -27.74
C ARG A 749 -30.03 -4.63 -26.53
N MET A 750 -30.51 -3.39 -26.74
CA MET A 750 -30.87 -2.47 -25.66
C MET A 750 -31.89 -3.11 -24.72
N THR A 751 -32.93 -3.75 -25.27
CA THR A 751 -33.99 -4.39 -24.46
C THR A 751 -33.42 -5.52 -23.62
N GLU A 752 -32.59 -6.38 -24.22
CA GLU A 752 -31.90 -7.47 -23.51
C GLU A 752 -30.97 -6.94 -22.42
N PHE A 753 -30.14 -5.93 -22.70
CA PHE A 753 -29.29 -5.31 -21.69
C PHE A 753 -30.10 -4.74 -20.52
N MET A 754 -31.25 -4.12 -20.81
CA MET A 754 -32.14 -3.59 -19.78
C MET A 754 -32.81 -4.69 -18.95
N GLU A 755 -33.05 -5.87 -19.50
CA GLU A 755 -33.65 -6.99 -18.78
C GLU A 755 -32.64 -7.77 -17.94
N VAL A 756 -31.48 -8.09 -18.51
CA VAL A 756 -30.51 -9.03 -17.88
C VAL A 756 -29.11 -8.45 -17.66
N GLY A 757 -28.73 -7.38 -18.36
CA GLY A 757 -27.36 -6.83 -18.33
C GLY A 757 -27.09 -5.74 -17.28
N ARG A 758 -28.13 -5.21 -16.62
CA ARG A 758 -28.03 -4.00 -15.77
C ARG A 758 -27.97 -4.25 -14.25
N ALA A 759 -27.89 -5.50 -13.80
CA ALA A 759 -27.86 -5.80 -12.35
C ALA A 759 -26.71 -5.09 -11.62
N TYR A 760 -25.54 -5.00 -12.25
CA TYR A 760 -24.38 -4.30 -11.72
C TYR A 760 -24.69 -2.81 -11.44
N ALA A 761 -25.37 -2.14 -12.39
CA ALA A 761 -25.74 -0.72 -12.28
C ALA A 761 -26.79 -0.49 -11.20
N ILE A 762 -27.72 -1.43 -11.02
CA ILE A 762 -28.69 -1.40 -9.92
C ILE A 762 -27.96 -1.52 -8.58
N GLU A 763 -26.98 -2.42 -8.47
CA GLU A 763 -26.17 -2.56 -7.25
C GLU A 763 -25.35 -1.29 -6.97
N HIS A 764 -24.69 -0.73 -7.99
CA HIS A 764 -23.97 0.55 -7.88
C HIS A 764 -24.87 1.69 -7.42
N GLY A 765 -26.07 1.81 -7.98
CA GLY A 765 -26.99 2.89 -7.66
C GLY A 765 -27.67 2.76 -6.30
N THR A 766 -27.91 1.53 -5.84
CA THR A 766 -28.72 1.29 -4.62
C THR A 766 -27.90 0.90 -3.40
N LYS A 767 -26.71 0.32 -3.57
CA LYS A 767 -25.81 -0.15 -2.52
C LYS A 767 -24.34 0.18 -2.81
N PRO A 768 -23.99 1.42 -3.22
CA PRO A 768 -22.62 1.77 -3.62
C PRO A 768 -21.59 1.52 -2.51
N SER A 769 -21.94 1.81 -1.24
CA SER A 769 -21.05 1.53 -0.10
C SER A 769 -20.76 0.03 0.04
N THR A 770 -21.79 -0.83 -0.05
CA THR A 770 -21.64 -2.28 0.09
C THR A 770 -20.78 -2.85 -1.02
N ILE A 771 -21.15 -2.62 -2.28
CA ILE A 771 -20.39 -3.17 -3.40
C ILE A 771 -18.99 -2.57 -3.49
N GLY A 772 -18.83 -1.31 -3.10
CA GLY A 772 -17.53 -0.64 -2.95
C GLY A 772 -16.61 -1.41 -2.01
N LEU A 773 -17.09 -1.76 -0.81
CA LEU A 773 -16.33 -2.55 0.17
C LEU A 773 -16.06 -3.98 -0.33
N VAL A 774 -17.06 -4.62 -0.96
CA VAL A 774 -16.91 -5.99 -1.49
C VAL A 774 -15.82 -6.07 -2.54
N LEU A 775 -15.82 -5.18 -3.54
CA LEU A 775 -14.81 -5.23 -4.58
C LEU A 775 -13.45 -4.70 -4.12
N SER A 776 -13.40 -3.81 -3.13
CA SER A 776 -12.13 -3.38 -2.54
C SER A 776 -11.44 -4.48 -1.74
N SER A 777 -12.15 -5.56 -1.38
CA SER A 777 -11.60 -6.65 -0.56
C SER A 777 -10.71 -7.64 -1.34
N SER A 778 -10.84 -7.73 -2.67
CA SER A 778 -10.09 -8.70 -3.47
C SER A 778 -9.89 -8.26 -4.91
N PRO A 779 -8.65 -8.33 -5.46
CA PRO A 779 -8.40 -8.05 -6.86
C PRO A 779 -9.09 -9.05 -7.80
N ILE A 780 -9.32 -10.30 -7.34
CA ILE A 780 -10.09 -11.29 -8.12
C ILE A 780 -11.59 -10.95 -8.14
N ALA A 781 -12.13 -10.35 -7.07
CA ALA A 781 -13.50 -9.85 -7.09
C ALA A 781 -13.66 -8.69 -8.07
N GLN A 782 -12.71 -7.73 -8.09
CA GLN A 782 -12.68 -6.67 -9.10
C GLN A 782 -12.52 -7.24 -10.51
N LEU A 783 -11.62 -8.21 -10.71
CA LEU A 783 -11.45 -8.87 -12.00
C LEU A 783 -12.73 -9.53 -12.50
N ALA A 784 -13.43 -10.27 -11.63
CA ALA A 784 -14.68 -10.91 -12.02
C ALA A 784 -15.75 -9.87 -12.40
N TRP A 785 -15.89 -8.82 -11.60
CA TRP A 785 -16.94 -7.82 -11.79
C TRP A 785 -16.70 -6.88 -12.98
N ILE A 786 -15.47 -6.38 -13.13
CA ILE A 786 -15.07 -5.45 -14.20
C ILE A 786 -14.71 -6.20 -15.47
N GLY A 787 -13.96 -7.30 -15.36
CA GLY A 787 -13.55 -8.13 -16.50
C GLY A 787 -14.74 -8.69 -17.27
N GLU A 788 -15.83 -9.08 -16.59
CA GLU A 788 -17.08 -9.47 -17.26
C GLU A 788 -17.56 -8.39 -18.23
N LYS A 789 -17.46 -7.11 -17.86
CA LYS A 789 -17.96 -5.99 -18.67
C LYS A 789 -17.09 -5.77 -19.89
N PHE A 790 -15.76 -5.82 -19.73
CA PHE A 790 -14.84 -5.78 -20.88
C PHE A 790 -15.13 -6.88 -21.90
N LEU A 791 -15.50 -8.09 -21.45
CA LEU A 791 -15.83 -9.19 -22.34
C LEU A 791 -17.22 -9.05 -22.97
N ALA A 792 -18.26 -8.80 -22.15
CA ALA A 792 -19.65 -8.82 -22.59
C ALA A 792 -20.08 -7.58 -23.37
N TRP A 793 -19.42 -6.43 -23.13
CA TRP A 793 -19.80 -5.16 -23.75
C TRP A 793 -19.03 -4.86 -25.03
N SER A 794 -17.97 -5.62 -25.31
CA SER A 794 -17.20 -5.49 -26.54
C SER A 794 -17.86 -6.23 -27.70
N ASP A 795 -17.56 -5.83 -28.92
CA ASP A 795 -17.76 -6.67 -30.10
C ASP A 795 -16.77 -7.85 -30.02
N PRO A 796 -17.23 -9.11 -30.16
CA PRO A 796 -16.36 -10.28 -30.12
C PRO A 796 -15.18 -10.25 -31.12
N SER A 797 -15.32 -9.50 -32.22
CA SER A 797 -14.27 -9.36 -33.24
C SER A 797 -13.23 -8.29 -32.92
N THR A 798 -13.52 -7.39 -31.97
CA THR A 798 -12.63 -6.27 -31.60
C THR A 798 -12.42 -6.13 -30.09
N THR A 799 -12.68 -7.19 -29.33
CA THR A 799 -12.53 -7.21 -27.87
C THR A 799 -11.10 -6.77 -27.46
N PRO A 800 -10.96 -5.87 -26.46
CA PRO A 800 -9.65 -5.45 -25.97
C PRO A 800 -8.79 -6.63 -25.53
N SER A 801 -7.47 -6.51 -25.73
CA SER A 801 -6.54 -7.56 -25.31
C SER A 801 -6.59 -7.78 -23.80
N LEU A 802 -6.27 -9.00 -23.35
CA LEU A 802 -6.22 -9.30 -21.91
C LEU A 802 -5.30 -8.34 -21.15
N ASN A 803 -4.16 -7.96 -21.74
CA ASN A 803 -3.27 -6.98 -21.15
C ASN A 803 -3.94 -5.61 -20.95
N THR A 804 -4.75 -5.16 -21.92
CA THR A 804 -5.51 -3.90 -21.81
C THR A 804 -6.52 -3.98 -20.66
N ILE A 805 -7.26 -5.09 -20.57
CA ILE A 805 -8.24 -5.33 -19.50
C ILE A 805 -7.54 -5.32 -18.13
N LEU A 806 -6.44 -6.05 -18.00
CA LEU A 806 -5.65 -6.10 -16.76
C LEU A 806 -5.03 -4.75 -16.41
N SER A 807 -4.61 -3.95 -17.39
CA SER A 807 -4.06 -2.61 -17.15
C SER A 807 -5.07 -1.70 -16.48
N ASP A 808 -6.30 -1.68 -17.00
CA ASP A 808 -7.35 -0.82 -16.46
C ASP A 808 -7.82 -1.30 -15.07
N ILE A 809 -8.01 -2.61 -14.88
CA ILE A 809 -8.35 -3.18 -13.56
C ILE A 809 -7.23 -2.97 -12.55
N THR A 810 -5.96 -3.09 -12.96
CA THR A 810 -4.82 -2.83 -12.08
C THR A 810 -4.74 -1.35 -11.72
N LEU A 811 -5.03 -0.43 -12.65
CA LEU A 811 -5.14 1.00 -12.34
C LEU A 811 -6.21 1.23 -11.27
N TYR A 812 -7.41 0.67 -11.44
CA TYR A 812 -8.51 0.75 -10.47
C TYR A 812 -8.11 0.25 -9.08
N TRP A 813 -7.42 -0.89 -9.02
CA TRP A 813 -6.92 -1.46 -7.77
C TRP A 813 -5.88 -0.55 -7.11
N LEU A 814 -4.88 -0.11 -7.86
CA LEU A 814 -3.75 0.66 -7.34
C LEU A 814 -4.12 2.11 -7.01
N THR A 815 -5.22 2.64 -7.52
CA THR A 815 -5.73 3.94 -7.10
C THR A 815 -6.84 3.82 -6.07
N GLY A 816 -7.39 2.62 -5.86
CA GLY A 816 -8.53 2.40 -4.96
C GLY A 816 -9.81 3.08 -5.45
N CYS A 817 -9.93 3.39 -6.75
CA CYS A 817 -10.98 4.27 -7.26
C CYS A 817 -12.32 3.56 -7.55
N TYR A 818 -12.42 2.25 -7.40
CA TYR A 818 -13.69 1.56 -7.58
C TYR A 818 -14.83 2.12 -6.69
N PRO A 819 -14.71 2.18 -5.35
CA PRO A 819 -15.77 2.72 -4.49
C PRO A 819 -16.08 4.20 -4.74
N THR A 820 -15.12 4.97 -5.25
CA THR A 820 -15.24 6.42 -5.47
C THR A 820 -15.69 6.80 -6.87
N SER A 821 -15.78 5.85 -7.81
CA SER A 821 -16.18 6.08 -9.21
C SER A 821 -17.66 5.78 -9.50
N ILE A 822 -18.33 5.01 -8.65
CA ILE A 822 -19.69 4.51 -8.89
C ILE A 822 -20.80 5.48 -8.43
N TYR A 823 -20.47 6.72 -8.09
CA TYR A 823 -21.44 7.64 -7.50
C TYR A 823 -22.56 8.07 -8.44
N THR A 824 -22.30 8.13 -9.74
CA THR A 824 -23.26 8.61 -10.75
C THR A 824 -24.46 7.68 -10.89
N TYR A 825 -24.32 6.39 -10.52
CA TYR A 825 -25.37 5.38 -10.68
C TYR A 825 -26.59 5.58 -9.78
N ARG A 826 -26.48 6.35 -8.69
CA ARG A 826 -27.62 6.62 -7.79
C ARG A 826 -28.53 7.74 -8.32
N GLU A 827 -28.11 8.46 -9.35
CA GLU A 827 -28.86 9.58 -9.88
C GLU A 827 -29.96 9.13 -10.85
N ALA A 828 -31.14 9.71 -10.65
CA ALA A 828 -32.29 9.53 -11.51
C ALA A 828 -32.65 10.87 -12.17
N LYS A 829 -31.89 11.29 -13.19
CA LYS A 829 -32.07 12.60 -13.86
C LYS A 829 -32.88 12.49 -15.16
N GLU A 830 -33.62 13.54 -15.50
CA GLU A 830 -34.24 13.66 -16.83
C GLU A 830 -33.22 14.07 -17.89
N THR A 831 -33.39 13.56 -19.11
CA THR A 831 -32.54 13.91 -20.24
C THR A 831 -32.80 15.34 -20.70
N LYS A 832 -31.77 16.21 -20.63
CA LYS A 832 -31.83 17.56 -21.21
C LYS A 832 -31.67 17.51 -22.73
N TYR A 833 -32.53 18.25 -23.45
CA TYR A 833 -32.34 18.49 -24.87
C TYR A 833 -31.11 19.38 -25.11
N VAL A 834 -30.27 19.04 -26.08
CA VAL A 834 -29.08 19.82 -26.46
C VAL A 834 -29.28 20.44 -27.84
N ASP A 835 -29.45 21.77 -27.90
CA ASP A 835 -29.65 22.52 -29.16
C ASP A 835 -28.34 22.84 -29.91
N LYS A 836 -27.19 22.43 -29.35
CA LYS A 836 -25.88 22.59 -29.99
C LYS A 836 -25.58 21.45 -30.95
N PRO A 837 -24.72 21.66 -31.97
CA PRO A 837 -24.31 20.61 -32.90
C PRO A 837 -23.87 19.35 -32.15
N THR A 838 -24.59 18.25 -32.39
CA THR A 838 -24.35 16.97 -31.74
C THR A 838 -23.92 15.93 -32.75
N GLY A 839 -22.81 15.24 -32.48
CA GLY A 839 -22.34 14.09 -33.24
C GLY A 839 -22.76 12.79 -32.57
N TYR A 840 -23.10 11.77 -33.36
CA TYR A 840 -23.39 10.44 -32.85
C TYR A 840 -22.73 9.34 -33.71
N SER A 841 -21.73 8.67 -33.16
CA SER A 841 -21.19 7.42 -33.70
C SER A 841 -21.95 6.24 -33.11
N TRP A 842 -22.68 5.54 -33.95
CA TRP A 842 -23.50 4.40 -33.59
C TRP A 842 -22.73 3.11 -33.86
N PHE A 843 -22.49 2.33 -32.81
CA PHE A 843 -21.79 1.05 -32.86
C PHE A 843 -22.77 -0.12 -32.59
N PRO A 844 -22.70 -1.22 -33.34
CA PRO A 844 -23.73 -2.27 -33.29
C PRO A 844 -23.72 -3.10 -32.01
N PHE A 845 -22.57 -3.25 -31.34
CA PHE A 845 -22.43 -4.00 -30.09
C PHE A 845 -22.41 -3.09 -28.85
N GLU A 846 -22.78 -1.83 -28.98
CA GLU A 846 -23.05 -0.97 -27.82
C GLU A 846 -24.16 -1.61 -26.94
N LEU A 847 -24.17 -1.36 -25.63
CA LEU A 847 -25.18 -1.72 -24.63
C LEU A 847 -26.60 -1.32 -25.00
N ALA A 848 -26.79 -0.05 -25.38
CA ALA A 848 -28.08 0.57 -25.67
C ALA A 848 -28.02 1.46 -26.94
N PRO A 849 -27.74 0.87 -28.12
CA PRO A 849 -27.58 1.61 -29.37
C PRO A 849 -28.95 2.04 -29.91
N ILE A 850 -29.38 3.25 -29.53
CA ILE A 850 -30.68 3.78 -29.94
C ILE A 850 -30.67 4.23 -31.42
N PRO A 851 -31.81 4.17 -32.12
CA PRO A 851 -31.91 4.68 -33.49
C PRO A 851 -31.65 6.18 -33.59
N LYS A 852 -31.20 6.63 -34.75
CA LYS A 852 -31.00 8.06 -35.05
C LYS A 852 -32.27 8.88 -34.80
N ALA A 853 -33.42 8.36 -35.22
CA ALA A 853 -34.72 9.03 -35.05
C ALA A 853 -35.07 9.31 -33.58
N TRP A 854 -34.57 8.48 -32.65
CA TRP A 854 -34.76 8.70 -31.21
C TRP A 854 -33.73 9.67 -30.66
N ALA A 855 -32.48 9.58 -31.10
CA ALA A 855 -31.42 10.51 -30.73
C ALA A 855 -31.78 11.97 -31.10
N GLU A 856 -32.37 12.18 -32.29
CA GLU A 856 -32.84 13.49 -32.79
C GLU A 856 -33.89 14.16 -31.89
N LYS A 857 -34.61 13.37 -31.07
CA LYS A 857 -35.59 13.89 -30.09
C LYS A 857 -34.94 14.41 -28.80
N THR A 858 -33.64 14.15 -28.61
CA THR A 858 -32.88 14.53 -27.40
C THR A 858 -31.75 15.51 -27.70
N ALA A 859 -31.42 15.75 -28.97
CA ALA A 859 -30.35 16.66 -29.36
C ALA A 859 -30.47 17.07 -30.83
N LYS A 860 -29.85 18.19 -31.17
CA LYS A 860 -29.66 18.65 -32.55
C LYS A 860 -28.54 17.88 -33.23
N ILE A 861 -28.88 16.71 -33.78
CA ILE A 861 -27.93 15.85 -34.50
C ILE A 861 -27.43 16.56 -35.77
N ALA A 862 -26.16 16.94 -35.75
CA ALA A 862 -25.45 17.56 -36.87
C ALA A 862 -24.55 16.56 -37.62
N PHE A 863 -24.22 15.44 -36.99
CA PHE A 863 -23.47 14.33 -37.57
C PHE A 863 -24.02 13.01 -37.01
N PHE A 864 -24.19 12.01 -37.87
CA PHE A 864 -24.54 10.66 -37.48
C PHE A 864 -23.83 9.68 -38.40
N ARG A 865 -23.24 8.64 -37.82
CA ARG A 865 -22.72 7.51 -38.58
C ARG A 865 -22.97 6.21 -37.85
N ALA A 866 -23.51 5.23 -38.57
CA ALA A 866 -23.62 3.85 -38.10
C ALA A 866 -22.48 3.02 -38.67
N HIS A 867 -21.92 2.16 -37.83
CA HIS A 867 -20.80 1.28 -38.16
C HIS A 867 -21.23 -0.19 -38.21
N GLU A 868 -20.43 -1.02 -38.88
CA GLU A 868 -20.68 -2.46 -39.03
C GLU A 868 -20.06 -3.31 -37.92
N SER A 869 -19.11 -2.76 -37.15
CA SER A 869 -18.44 -3.43 -36.03
C SER A 869 -18.04 -2.45 -34.92
N GLY A 870 -17.73 -2.99 -33.75
CA GLY A 870 -17.37 -2.26 -32.53
C GLY A 870 -18.46 -2.31 -31.46
N GLY A 871 -18.04 -2.38 -30.21
CA GLY A 871 -18.89 -2.40 -29.02
C GLY A 871 -18.86 -1.12 -28.21
N HIS A 872 -19.04 -1.29 -26.89
CA HIS A 872 -19.12 -0.20 -25.92
C HIS A 872 -17.80 0.57 -25.77
N PHE A 873 -16.67 -0.12 -25.81
CA PHE A 873 -15.35 0.48 -25.57
C PHE A 873 -14.77 1.06 -26.87
N ALA A 874 -15.55 1.90 -27.56
CA ALA A 874 -15.24 2.37 -28.92
C ALA A 874 -13.82 2.95 -29.10
N ALA A 875 -13.27 3.62 -28.07
CA ALA A 875 -11.92 4.17 -28.10
C ALA A 875 -10.80 3.11 -27.99
N LEU A 876 -11.09 1.95 -27.40
CA LEU A 876 -10.19 0.79 -27.38
C LEU A 876 -10.40 -0.13 -28.58
N GLU A 877 -11.65 -0.38 -28.94
CA GLU A 877 -12.03 -1.35 -29.98
C GLU A 877 -11.82 -0.81 -31.40
N ARG A 878 -12.20 0.45 -31.63
CA ARG A 878 -12.23 1.10 -32.95
C ARG A 878 -11.64 2.53 -32.92
N PRO A 879 -10.43 2.77 -32.38
CA PRO A 879 -9.88 4.11 -32.19
C PRO A 879 -9.81 4.94 -33.47
N GLU A 880 -9.42 4.32 -34.61
CA GLU A 880 -9.36 5.01 -35.91
C GLU A 880 -10.75 5.43 -36.40
N THR A 881 -11.75 4.57 -36.18
CA THR A 881 -13.12 4.81 -36.64
C THR A 881 -13.77 5.90 -35.80
N LEU A 882 -13.64 5.83 -34.48
CA LEU A 882 -14.15 6.85 -33.58
C LEU A 882 -13.49 8.21 -33.84
N TRP A 883 -12.16 8.24 -34.04
CA TRP A 883 -11.47 9.50 -34.35
C TRP A 883 -11.90 10.08 -35.70
N ALA A 884 -12.05 9.26 -36.74
CA ALA A 884 -12.46 9.74 -38.07
C ALA A 884 -13.84 10.43 -38.01
N ASP A 885 -14.77 9.88 -37.23
CA ASP A 885 -16.09 10.48 -37.01
C ASP A 885 -16.01 11.80 -36.26
N VAL A 886 -15.21 11.87 -35.19
CA VAL A 886 -14.97 13.12 -34.45
C VAL A 886 -14.34 14.17 -35.38
N GLU A 887 -13.31 13.81 -36.15
CA GLU A 887 -12.62 14.71 -37.09
C GLU A 887 -13.56 15.26 -38.17
N GLU A 888 -14.55 14.47 -38.61
CA GLU A 888 -15.58 14.90 -39.55
C GLU A 888 -16.64 15.78 -38.89
N TRP A 889 -17.17 15.38 -37.73
CA TRP A 889 -18.16 16.15 -36.98
C TRP A 889 -17.64 17.53 -36.57
N VAL A 890 -16.36 17.66 -36.21
CA VAL A 890 -15.75 18.94 -35.83
C VAL A 890 -15.93 19.99 -36.95
N LYS A 891 -15.91 19.59 -38.22
CA LYS A 891 -16.14 20.50 -39.37
C LYS A 891 -17.57 21.08 -39.38
N ALA A 892 -18.53 20.35 -38.82
CA ALA A 892 -19.91 20.81 -38.70
C ALA A 892 -20.14 21.62 -37.41
N ALA A 893 -19.44 21.26 -36.33
CA ALA A 893 -19.65 21.81 -34.99
C ALA A 893 -18.82 23.06 -34.67
N TRP A 894 -17.63 23.19 -35.25
CA TRP A 894 -16.74 24.33 -35.06
C TRP A 894 -16.89 25.30 -36.24
N ARG A 895 -17.61 26.41 -36.03
CA ARG A 895 -17.92 27.42 -37.04
C ARG A 895 -17.61 28.82 -36.55
#